data_AF-G4TEG2-F1
#
_entry.id   AF-G4TEG2-F1
#
_cell.length_a   1.000
_cell.length_b   1.000
_cell.length_c   1.000
_cell.angle_alpha   90.00
_cell.angle_beta   90.00
_cell.angle_gamma   90.00
#
_symmetry.space_group_name_H-M   'P 1'
#
loop_
_entity.id
_entity.type
_entity.pdbx_description
1 polymer ?
#
loop_
_entity_poly.entity_id
_entity_poly.type
_entity_poly.pdbx_seq_one_letter_code
_entity_poly.pdbx_strand_id
1 'polypeptide(L)'
;MLCSSLVTVVVGLFALPPVQALLADGLTTAQINAVRQLMIDRAHVSWEYGTATTAVLELDYPDVSVYGSAPFPPPRNLPLSSYIVTNANKLMDQRPPASKTIMEDGAAGDPMSNAITLLLANFTNPTDWRYLSAFYSQLGFIEYDVPRTTDGAISHRVSEVQLWSDSAFMVAPVFAYWGALQTNLDTQRSYLRKAYDQLRLYRNYLRDPATNAWKHVLMGSWSDPGLWTTGQGWAAAGMLRVHQTIAKSSVRGEFTQELANLVSWIQEIVAATWARQRADGSLGNYLRDDSFTDMSGTAFMAAVTYRLAVLTDASSYIPNADKAFTLVKNLIGADGKLPNVVNPYDFALQSTDVSPEGQAFVLMCQAAWRDYTAFVAAGSCRTYTAVAGDTCAKIATMFGTTVDSIKESNPSWLNCDNIWAWTPITVCSTPVPKPTSTSSSSTSTSTVPPTSTSVVGSSASTASTSTATNVVCSTHTAKSGDTCTKIAANYGVTVASIVASNPSWLNCNDIWEWTPVTVCVPSGTTTSTSTSVQTSTSTTTSTPTSVQTSTSTSTGGTSCSTYTAKTGDTCAKLATTYGITVDSIKASNPSWLNCDDIWEWTPVIICVSSGTTSTSTSAQTSTTTGSSNAAGGDCVTKYPAEDNETCITIGTKFGLSATAIFNANTFLNCNTIWKYTPICIPPGGKGCSNTINSWPGATCASVATAYGTTESNIRYWNNFVNCASIWINTPLCVAH
;
A
#
# COMPACT_ATOMS: atom_id res chain seq x y z
N MET A 1 2.85 83.06 42.99
CA MET A 1 2.54 81.67 43.40
C MET A 1 2.04 80.93 42.17
N LEU A 2 2.59 79.76 41.87
CA LEU A 2 2.10 78.83 40.84
C LEU A 2 1.84 77.49 41.54
N CYS A 3 0.76 76.81 41.17
CA CYS A 3 0.32 75.58 41.82
C CYS A 3 0.61 74.38 40.92
N SER A 4 1.28 73.35 41.45
CA SER A 4 1.57 72.11 40.72
C SER A 4 0.58 71.01 41.11
N SER A 5 -0.14 70.49 40.13
CA SER A 5 -0.94 69.27 40.25
C SER A 5 -0.40 68.23 39.27
N LEU A 6 0.23 67.16 39.78
CA LEU A 6 0.58 66.00 38.97
C LEU A 6 -0.67 65.14 38.76
N VAL A 7 -0.97 64.80 37.51
CA VAL A 7 -1.99 63.79 37.16
C VAL A 7 -1.26 62.52 36.73
N THR A 8 -1.36 61.47 37.56
CA THR A 8 -0.80 60.15 37.25
C THR A 8 -1.77 59.37 36.37
N VAL A 9 -1.48 59.26 35.08
CA VAL A 9 -2.27 58.44 34.15
C VAL A 9 -1.83 56.97 34.28
N VAL A 10 -2.71 56.13 34.83
CA VAL A 10 -2.50 54.67 34.87
C VAL A 10 -2.94 54.08 33.52
N VAL A 11 -1.97 53.79 32.65
CA VAL A 11 -2.22 53.05 31.40
C VAL A 11 -2.34 51.56 31.73
N GLY A 12 -3.57 51.09 31.92
CA GLY A 12 -3.85 49.67 32.06
C GLY A 12 -3.67 48.94 30.74
N LEU A 13 -2.59 48.16 30.59
CA LEU A 13 -2.49 47.16 29.53
C LEU A 13 -3.50 46.04 29.81
N PHE A 14 -4.70 46.17 29.24
CA PHE A 14 -5.55 45.01 29.01
C PHE A 14 -4.89 44.15 27.94
N ALA A 15 -4.19 43.09 28.37
CA ALA A 15 -3.89 41.98 27.49
C ALA A 15 -5.23 41.37 27.07
N LEU A 16 -5.65 41.66 25.83
CA LEU A 16 -6.74 40.93 25.20
C LEU A 16 -6.35 39.45 25.20
N PRO A 17 -7.26 38.52 25.54
CA PRO A 17 -6.99 37.10 25.31
C PRO A 17 -6.66 36.91 23.82
N PRO A 18 -5.75 35.99 23.47
CA PRO A 18 -5.50 35.69 22.07
C PRO A 18 -6.82 35.31 21.41
N VAL A 19 -7.17 36.00 20.33
CA VAL A 19 -8.36 35.67 19.54
C VAL A 19 -8.06 34.34 18.85
N GLN A 20 -8.39 33.25 19.54
CA GLN A 20 -8.52 31.94 18.92
C GLN A 20 -9.57 32.11 17.83
N ALA A 21 -9.12 32.08 16.57
CA ALA A 21 -10.03 32.10 15.44
C ALA A 21 -11.01 30.94 15.62
N LEU A 22 -12.30 31.27 15.62
CA LEU A 22 -13.35 30.26 15.60
C LEU A 22 -13.14 29.44 14.32
N LEU A 23 -12.93 28.13 14.48
CA LEU A 23 -12.89 27.20 13.36
C LEU A 23 -14.19 27.34 12.57
N ALA A 24 -14.15 27.09 11.26
CA ALA A 24 -15.34 27.15 10.43
C ALA A 24 -16.45 26.24 11.00
N ASP A 25 -17.70 26.67 10.94
CA ASP A 25 -18.83 25.77 11.21
C ASP A 25 -19.04 24.86 10.00
N GLY A 26 -19.08 23.53 10.19
CA GLY A 26 -19.39 22.57 9.13
C GLY A 26 -20.78 22.73 8.50
N LEU A 27 -21.01 22.05 7.37
CA LEU A 27 -22.29 22.03 6.67
C LEU A 27 -23.41 21.48 7.56
N THR A 28 -24.62 21.99 7.36
CA THR A 28 -25.82 21.41 7.99
C THR A 28 -26.15 20.04 7.38
N THR A 29 -26.82 19.17 8.14
CA THR A 29 -27.28 17.85 7.65
C THR A 29 -28.12 17.96 6.37
N ALA A 30 -28.90 19.04 6.23
CA ALA A 30 -29.68 19.31 5.01
C ALA A 30 -28.77 19.56 3.80
N GLN A 31 -27.75 20.42 3.93
CA GLN A 31 -26.76 20.67 2.87
C GLN A 31 -25.96 19.40 2.54
N ILE A 32 -25.51 18.65 3.55
CA ILE A 32 -24.78 17.38 3.36
C ILE A 32 -25.61 16.39 2.53
N ASN A 33 -26.91 16.25 2.83
CA ASN A 33 -27.79 15.35 2.11
C ASN A 33 -28.07 15.84 0.67
N ALA A 34 -28.30 17.15 0.47
CA ALA A 34 -28.57 17.72 -0.85
C ALA A 34 -27.34 17.65 -1.79
N VAL A 35 -26.16 18.03 -1.29
CA VAL A 35 -24.87 17.90 -2.01
C VAL A 35 -24.62 16.44 -2.41
N ARG A 36 -24.83 15.49 -1.47
CA ARG A 36 -24.67 14.05 -1.71
C ARG A 36 -25.66 13.50 -2.74
N GLN A 37 -26.92 13.92 -2.67
CA GLN A 37 -27.93 13.47 -3.63
C GLN A 37 -27.59 13.97 -5.04
N LEU A 38 -27.24 15.27 -5.18
CA LEU A 38 -26.77 15.81 -6.46
C LEU A 38 -25.49 15.13 -6.99
N MET A 39 -24.52 14.82 -6.13
CA MET A 39 -23.32 14.06 -6.51
C MET A 39 -23.69 12.69 -7.11
N ILE A 40 -24.59 11.95 -6.45
CA ILE A 40 -25.00 10.60 -6.86
C ILE A 40 -25.85 10.61 -8.13
N ASP A 41 -26.79 11.56 -8.24
CA ASP A 41 -27.73 11.66 -9.37
C ASP A 41 -27.09 12.23 -10.64
N ARG A 42 -25.95 12.92 -10.52
CA ARG A 42 -25.24 13.54 -11.65
C ARG A 42 -23.96 12.80 -12.06
N ALA A 43 -23.42 11.91 -11.24
CA ALA A 43 -22.28 11.07 -11.62
C ALA A 43 -22.65 10.11 -12.76
N HIS A 44 -21.95 10.22 -13.88
CA HIS A 44 -22.24 9.51 -15.13
C HIS A 44 -21.00 8.96 -15.86
N VAL A 45 -19.80 9.52 -15.64
CA VAL A 45 -18.52 9.05 -16.24
C VAL A 45 -17.56 8.43 -15.21
N SER A 46 -16.42 7.91 -15.69
CA SER A 46 -15.60 6.97 -14.93
C SER A 46 -14.99 7.56 -13.64
N TRP A 47 -14.32 8.72 -13.71
CA TRP A 47 -13.72 9.36 -12.51
C TRP A 47 -14.78 9.87 -11.53
N GLU A 48 -15.94 10.34 -12.01
CA GLU A 48 -17.03 10.82 -11.16
C GLU A 48 -17.50 9.74 -10.18
N TYR A 49 -17.60 8.48 -10.63
CA TYR A 49 -17.98 7.35 -9.77
C TYR A 49 -16.93 6.98 -8.71
N GLY A 50 -15.63 7.01 -9.06
CA GLY A 50 -14.55 6.73 -8.09
C GLY A 50 -14.36 7.86 -7.07
N THR A 51 -14.56 9.10 -7.52
CA THR A 51 -14.50 10.32 -6.69
C THR A 51 -15.69 10.40 -5.74
N ALA A 52 -16.92 10.15 -6.24
CA ALA A 52 -18.11 10.04 -5.40
C ALA A 52 -18.01 8.89 -4.39
N THR A 53 -17.49 7.73 -4.81
CA THR A 53 -17.20 6.61 -3.89
C THR A 53 -16.23 7.02 -2.79
N THR A 54 -15.17 7.75 -3.13
CA THR A 54 -14.20 8.27 -2.17
C THR A 54 -14.83 9.24 -1.17
N ALA A 55 -15.66 10.18 -1.64
CA ALA A 55 -16.36 11.12 -0.77
C ALA A 55 -17.32 10.42 0.21
N VAL A 56 -18.09 9.44 -0.25
CA VAL A 56 -18.98 8.64 0.61
C VAL A 56 -18.18 7.81 1.62
N LEU A 57 -17.04 7.22 1.24
CA LEU A 57 -16.19 6.47 2.16
C LEU A 57 -15.64 7.35 3.28
N GLU A 58 -15.12 8.53 2.97
CA GLU A 58 -14.57 9.44 3.98
C GLU A 58 -15.66 10.03 4.90
N LEU A 59 -16.88 10.22 4.39
CA LEU A 59 -17.99 10.82 5.12
C LEU A 59 -18.80 9.82 5.94
N ASP A 60 -19.29 8.73 5.35
CA ASP A 60 -20.22 7.78 5.99
C ASP A 60 -19.53 6.51 6.55
N TYR A 61 -18.34 6.16 6.05
CA TYR A 61 -17.60 4.95 6.43
C TYR A 61 -16.15 5.26 6.86
N PRO A 62 -15.91 6.27 7.73
CA PRO A 62 -14.57 6.78 8.00
C PRO A 62 -13.61 5.73 8.57
N ASP A 63 -14.12 4.72 9.28
CA ASP A 63 -13.39 3.56 9.80
C ASP A 63 -12.89 2.59 8.71
N VAL A 64 -13.59 2.52 7.58
CA VAL A 64 -13.22 1.72 6.39
C VAL A 64 -12.42 2.58 5.39
N SER A 65 -12.52 3.91 5.47
CA SER A 65 -11.70 4.84 4.69
C SER A 65 -10.22 4.75 5.07
N VAL A 66 -9.31 5.15 4.17
CA VAL A 66 -7.86 5.19 4.46
C VAL A 66 -7.49 6.09 5.64
N TYR A 67 -8.39 7.01 6.06
CA TYR A 67 -8.19 7.87 7.23
C TYR A 67 -8.57 7.21 8.57
N GLY A 68 -9.32 6.10 8.55
CA GLY A 68 -9.66 5.30 9.73
C GLY A 68 -8.43 4.79 10.49
N SER A 69 -8.59 4.40 11.76
CA SER A 69 -7.46 4.01 12.64
C SER A 69 -6.78 2.72 12.20
N ALA A 70 -7.56 1.70 11.80
CA ALA A 70 -7.08 0.42 11.28
C ALA A 70 -7.96 -0.06 10.10
N PRO A 71 -7.76 0.50 8.88
CA PRO A 71 -8.60 0.21 7.72
C PRO A 71 -8.10 -0.95 6.83
N PHE A 72 -7.01 -1.63 7.21
CA PHE A 72 -6.39 -2.72 6.45
C PHE A 72 -6.16 -3.98 7.32
N PRO A 73 -6.75 -5.14 6.96
CA PRO A 73 -7.88 -5.28 6.03
C PRO A 73 -9.11 -4.46 6.51
N PRO A 74 -10.13 -4.23 5.66
CA PRO A 74 -11.33 -3.51 6.06
C PRO A 74 -11.93 -4.09 7.34
N PRO A 75 -12.19 -3.27 8.39
CA PRO A 75 -12.50 -3.77 9.73
C PRO A 75 -13.88 -4.44 9.84
N ARG A 76 -14.71 -4.31 8.81
CA ARG A 76 -16.06 -4.89 8.70
C ARG A 76 -16.53 -4.87 7.25
N ASN A 77 -17.53 -5.68 6.94
CA ASN A 77 -18.26 -5.61 5.68
C ASN A 77 -19.14 -4.35 5.64
N LEU A 78 -19.43 -3.85 4.43
CA LEU A 78 -20.39 -2.77 4.23
C LEU A 78 -21.82 -3.32 4.14
N PRO A 79 -22.87 -2.51 4.38
CA PRO A 79 -24.23 -2.90 4.02
C PRO A 79 -24.35 -3.16 2.52
N LEU A 80 -25.09 -4.19 2.10
CA LEU A 80 -25.33 -4.46 0.67
C LEU A 80 -26.13 -3.34 -0.02
N SER A 81 -26.88 -2.55 0.76
CA SER A 81 -27.58 -1.34 0.34
C SER A 81 -26.72 -0.06 0.39
N SER A 82 -25.44 -0.15 0.77
CA SER A 82 -24.54 1.01 0.76
C SER A 82 -24.23 1.47 -0.67
N TYR A 83 -24.02 2.77 -0.84
CA TYR A 83 -23.65 3.35 -2.14
C TYR A 83 -22.42 2.67 -2.78
N ILE A 84 -21.45 2.23 -1.98
CA ILE A 84 -20.25 1.53 -2.48
C ILE A 84 -20.64 0.24 -3.19
N VAL A 85 -21.51 -0.58 -2.57
CA VAL A 85 -21.95 -1.86 -3.13
C VAL A 85 -22.93 -1.66 -4.29
N THR A 86 -23.84 -0.69 -4.21
CA THR A 86 -24.77 -0.42 -5.32
C THR A 86 -24.07 0.21 -6.53
N ASN A 87 -23.06 1.07 -6.32
CA ASN A 87 -22.21 1.59 -7.38
C ASN A 87 -21.32 0.50 -8.00
N ALA A 88 -20.76 -0.42 -7.18
CA ALA A 88 -20.03 -1.57 -7.71
C ALA A 88 -20.91 -2.47 -8.59
N ASN A 89 -22.16 -2.74 -8.20
CA ASN A 89 -23.12 -3.46 -9.05
C ASN A 89 -23.38 -2.69 -10.36
N LYS A 90 -23.72 -1.40 -10.28
CA LYS A 90 -23.94 -0.54 -11.46
C LYS A 90 -22.77 -0.61 -12.44
N LEU A 91 -21.54 -0.52 -11.96
CA LEU A 91 -20.33 -0.65 -12.78
C LEU A 91 -20.23 -2.04 -13.43
N MET A 92 -20.48 -3.12 -12.70
CA MET A 92 -20.44 -4.49 -13.25
C MET A 92 -21.59 -4.82 -14.20
N ASP A 93 -22.74 -4.16 -14.07
CA ASP A 93 -23.90 -4.29 -14.95
C ASP A 93 -23.74 -3.46 -16.24
N GLN A 94 -22.94 -2.38 -16.18
CA GLN A 94 -22.62 -1.52 -17.34
C GLN A 94 -21.34 -1.94 -18.09
N ARG A 95 -20.45 -2.71 -17.46
CA ARG A 95 -19.15 -3.12 -18.02
C ARG A 95 -19.30 -4.11 -19.20
N PRO A 96 -18.74 -3.82 -20.39
CA PRO A 96 -18.76 -4.78 -21.51
C PRO A 96 -18.02 -6.09 -21.14
N PRO A 97 -18.56 -7.29 -21.49
CA PRO A 97 -17.99 -8.56 -21.06
C PRO A 97 -16.51 -8.79 -21.44
N ALA A 98 -16.08 -8.25 -22.58
CA ALA A 98 -14.71 -8.35 -23.08
C ALA A 98 -13.85 -7.10 -22.86
N SER A 99 -14.33 -6.11 -22.10
CA SER A 99 -13.54 -4.91 -21.79
C SER A 99 -12.30 -5.27 -20.97
N LYS A 100 -11.21 -4.53 -21.17
CA LYS A 100 -10.01 -4.58 -20.31
C LYS A 100 -10.14 -3.70 -19.06
N THR A 101 -10.92 -2.63 -19.11
CA THR A 101 -11.06 -1.65 -18.02
C THR A 101 -12.29 -1.93 -17.15
N ILE A 102 -12.55 -1.13 -16.12
CA ILE A 102 -13.84 -1.14 -15.37
C ILE A 102 -14.92 -0.43 -16.20
N MET A 103 -14.56 0.65 -16.88
CA MET A 103 -15.39 1.46 -17.79
C MET A 103 -14.51 1.88 -18.97
N GLU A 104 -15.06 1.98 -20.18
CA GLU A 104 -14.31 2.43 -21.36
C GLU A 104 -14.11 3.95 -21.32
N ASP A 105 -12.88 4.40 -21.55
CA ASP A 105 -12.49 5.80 -21.42
C ASP A 105 -11.24 6.11 -22.27
N GLY A 106 -11.03 7.37 -22.63
CA GLY A 106 -9.79 7.86 -23.26
C GLY A 106 -8.68 8.12 -22.25
N ALA A 107 -9.02 8.28 -20.96
CA ALA A 107 -8.11 8.25 -19.84
C ALA A 107 -7.87 6.81 -19.36
N ALA A 108 -6.61 6.46 -19.13
CA ALA A 108 -6.24 5.22 -18.46
C ALA A 108 -6.56 5.28 -16.95
N GLY A 109 -6.33 6.45 -16.33
CA GLY A 109 -6.45 6.63 -14.89
C GLY A 109 -7.90 6.60 -14.39
N ASP A 110 -8.82 7.20 -15.12
CA ASP A 110 -10.15 7.51 -14.58
C ASP A 110 -11.02 6.26 -14.31
N PRO A 111 -11.02 5.22 -15.16
CA PRO A 111 -11.59 3.92 -14.80
C PRO A 111 -10.92 3.26 -13.59
N MET A 112 -9.60 3.44 -13.40
CA MET A 112 -8.85 2.87 -12.28
C MET A 112 -9.31 3.42 -10.93
N SER A 113 -9.81 4.66 -10.86
CA SER A 113 -10.36 5.26 -9.63
C SER A 113 -11.46 4.42 -8.95
N ASN A 114 -12.18 3.60 -9.74
CA ASN A 114 -13.25 2.71 -9.27
C ASN A 114 -12.76 1.37 -8.69
N ALA A 115 -11.47 1.07 -8.79
CA ALA A 115 -10.91 -0.20 -8.31
C ALA A 115 -11.14 -0.43 -6.81
N ILE A 116 -11.06 0.63 -5.99
CA ILE A 116 -11.34 0.55 -4.54
C ILE A 116 -12.83 0.25 -4.28
N THR A 117 -13.75 0.76 -5.11
CA THR A 117 -15.18 0.42 -5.09
C THR A 117 -15.38 -1.09 -5.25
N LEU A 118 -14.69 -1.70 -6.23
CA LEU A 118 -14.79 -3.13 -6.51
C LEU A 118 -14.11 -3.99 -5.42
N LEU A 119 -12.95 -3.58 -4.91
CA LEU A 119 -12.26 -4.31 -3.83
C LEU A 119 -13.11 -4.34 -2.54
N LEU A 120 -13.78 -3.24 -2.19
CA LEU A 120 -14.67 -3.17 -1.03
C LEU A 120 -15.98 -3.94 -1.23
N ALA A 121 -16.53 -3.94 -2.45
CA ALA A 121 -17.68 -4.76 -2.80
C ALA A 121 -17.34 -6.26 -2.77
N ASN A 122 -16.16 -6.65 -3.26
CA ASN A 122 -15.65 -8.02 -3.18
C ASN A 122 -15.39 -8.46 -1.73
N PHE A 123 -14.83 -7.60 -0.87
CA PHE A 123 -14.68 -7.90 0.55
C PHE A 123 -16.04 -8.09 1.25
N THR A 124 -17.03 -7.28 0.86
CA THR A 124 -18.39 -7.32 1.40
C THR A 124 -19.20 -8.54 0.92
N ASN A 125 -19.05 -8.91 -0.36
CA ASN A 125 -19.68 -10.06 -1.00
C ASN A 125 -18.67 -10.79 -1.91
N PRO A 126 -17.84 -11.70 -1.36
CA PRO A 126 -16.83 -12.43 -2.12
C PRO A 126 -17.41 -13.53 -3.03
N THR A 127 -18.74 -13.71 -3.08
CA THR A 127 -19.38 -14.67 -3.99
C THR A 127 -19.60 -14.12 -5.40
N ASP A 128 -19.63 -12.79 -5.55
CA ASP A 128 -19.74 -12.11 -6.85
C ASP A 128 -18.35 -11.83 -7.44
N TRP A 129 -17.84 -12.85 -8.13
CA TRP A 129 -16.54 -12.86 -8.80
C TRP A 129 -16.34 -11.73 -9.83
N ARG A 130 -17.40 -11.04 -10.27
CA ARG A 130 -17.32 -9.96 -11.26
C ARG A 130 -16.39 -8.83 -10.79
N TYR A 131 -16.51 -8.44 -9.52
CA TYR A 131 -15.73 -7.35 -8.93
C TYR A 131 -14.22 -7.59 -9.02
N LEU A 132 -13.77 -8.78 -8.59
CA LEU A 132 -12.34 -9.12 -8.56
C LEU A 132 -11.79 -9.38 -9.96
N SER A 133 -12.59 -9.95 -10.86
CA SER A 133 -12.25 -10.12 -12.28
C SER A 133 -12.03 -8.76 -12.97
N ALA A 134 -12.98 -7.82 -12.82
CA ALA A 134 -12.85 -6.48 -13.40
C ALA A 134 -11.72 -5.67 -12.77
N PHE A 135 -11.46 -5.84 -11.47
CA PHE A 135 -10.29 -5.27 -10.79
C PHE A 135 -8.97 -5.77 -11.40
N TYR A 136 -8.75 -7.09 -11.50
CA TYR A 136 -7.52 -7.63 -12.06
C TYR A 136 -7.35 -7.27 -13.54
N SER A 137 -8.44 -7.25 -14.31
CA SER A 137 -8.43 -6.80 -15.71
C SER A 137 -7.94 -5.35 -15.82
N GLN A 138 -8.49 -4.44 -15.02
CA GLN A 138 -8.10 -3.03 -14.99
C GLN A 138 -6.64 -2.86 -14.51
N LEU A 139 -6.23 -3.62 -13.49
CA LEU A 139 -4.85 -3.60 -12.98
C LEU A 139 -3.87 -4.05 -14.07
N GLY A 140 -4.18 -5.14 -14.79
CA GLY A 140 -3.38 -5.62 -15.91
C GLY A 140 -3.30 -4.62 -17.06
N PHE A 141 -4.41 -3.93 -17.40
CA PHE A 141 -4.40 -2.85 -18.39
C PHE A 141 -3.44 -1.72 -17.99
N ILE A 142 -3.54 -1.23 -16.75
CA ILE A 142 -2.66 -0.19 -16.20
C ILE A 142 -1.18 -0.63 -16.19
N GLU A 143 -0.88 -1.88 -15.86
CA GLU A 143 0.49 -2.37 -15.67
C GLU A 143 1.19 -2.84 -16.94
N TYR A 144 0.44 -3.26 -17.97
CA TYR A 144 1.02 -3.80 -19.20
C TYR A 144 0.68 -2.95 -20.43
N ASP A 145 -0.59 -2.65 -20.69
CA ASP A 145 -1.04 -2.03 -21.95
C ASP A 145 -0.82 -0.51 -22.04
N VAL A 146 -0.94 0.23 -20.93
CA VAL A 146 -0.91 1.71 -20.94
C VAL A 146 0.50 2.25 -21.26
N PRO A 147 0.64 3.28 -22.13
CA PRO A 147 1.94 3.91 -22.44
C PRO A 147 2.68 4.44 -21.21
N ARG A 148 4.02 4.50 -21.25
CA ARG A 148 4.86 4.94 -20.13
C ARG A 148 5.99 5.86 -20.59
N THR A 149 6.45 6.75 -19.71
CA THR A 149 7.73 7.46 -19.91
C THR A 149 8.90 6.48 -19.84
N THR A 150 10.08 6.92 -20.31
CA THR A 150 11.31 6.11 -20.26
C THR A 150 11.80 5.79 -18.86
N ASP A 151 11.37 6.54 -17.83
CA ASP A 151 11.63 6.29 -16.41
C ASP A 151 10.45 5.62 -15.67
N GLY A 152 9.41 5.18 -16.40
CA GLY A 152 8.36 4.30 -15.89
C GLY A 152 7.11 4.98 -15.32
N ALA A 153 6.90 6.28 -15.56
CA ALA A 153 5.64 6.94 -15.22
C ALA A 153 4.54 6.44 -16.16
N ILE A 154 3.47 5.89 -15.61
CA ILE A 154 2.31 5.39 -16.35
C ILE A 154 1.52 6.59 -16.87
N SER A 155 1.19 6.60 -18.16
CA SER A 155 0.42 7.68 -18.79
C SER A 155 -0.98 7.80 -18.19
N HIS A 156 -1.48 9.04 -18.14
CA HIS A 156 -2.90 9.27 -17.86
C HIS A 156 -3.78 8.90 -19.07
N ARG A 157 -3.23 8.86 -20.29
CA ARG A 157 -3.97 8.58 -21.53
C ARG A 157 -3.66 7.21 -22.11
N VAL A 158 -4.66 6.57 -22.70
CA VAL A 158 -4.52 5.23 -23.31
C VAL A 158 -3.76 5.26 -24.64
N SER A 159 -3.78 6.38 -25.36
CA SER A 159 -3.32 6.52 -26.75
C SER A 159 -1.90 7.05 -26.91
N GLU A 160 -1.35 7.72 -25.90
CA GLU A 160 -0.04 8.37 -25.93
C GLU A 160 0.52 8.58 -24.51
N VAL A 161 1.79 8.95 -24.40
CA VAL A 161 2.40 9.30 -23.11
C VAL A 161 2.08 10.77 -22.80
N GLN A 162 1.16 10.99 -21.85
CA GLN A 162 0.73 12.29 -21.39
C GLN A 162 0.42 12.22 -19.90
N LEU A 163 1.03 13.11 -19.10
CA LEU A 163 0.96 13.08 -17.64
C LEU A 163 0.04 14.19 -17.14
N TRP A 164 -1.01 13.81 -16.41
CA TRP A 164 -2.02 14.71 -15.84
C TRP A 164 -1.96 14.64 -14.31
N SER A 165 -2.01 15.78 -13.62
CA SER A 165 -2.01 15.89 -12.14
C SER A 165 -2.93 14.88 -11.43
N ASP A 166 -4.07 14.64 -12.07
CA ASP A 166 -5.25 13.90 -11.69
C ASP A 166 -4.92 12.42 -11.40
N SER A 167 -3.98 11.85 -12.16
CA SER A 167 -3.48 10.48 -12.01
C SER A 167 -2.93 10.16 -10.62
N ALA A 168 -2.44 11.19 -9.91
CA ALA A 168 -1.98 11.08 -8.53
C ALA A 168 -3.10 10.64 -7.58
N PHE A 169 -4.36 10.97 -7.89
CA PHE A 169 -5.54 10.52 -7.15
C PHE A 169 -6.16 9.26 -7.75
N MET A 170 -6.21 9.14 -9.08
CA MET A 170 -6.92 8.04 -9.74
C MET A 170 -6.17 6.70 -9.71
N VAL A 171 -4.83 6.72 -9.83
CA VAL A 171 -4.02 5.49 -10.02
C VAL A 171 -3.20 5.13 -8.78
N ALA A 172 -2.39 6.06 -8.25
CA ALA A 172 -1.45 5.75 -7.18
C ALA A 172 -2.10 5.23 -5.88
N PRO A 173 -3.25 5.78 -5.41
CA PRO A 173 -3.94 5.26 -4.22
C PRO A 173 -4.45 3.84 -4.40
N VAL A 174 -4.75 3.39 -5.63
CA VAL A 174 -5.20 2.02 -5.89
C VAL A 174 -4.05 1.03 -5.74
N PHE A 175 -2.87 1.34 -6.27
CA PHE A 175 -1.68 0.51 -6.02
C PHE A 175 -1.38 0.41 -4.52
N ALA A 176 -1.48 1.54 -3.79
CA ALA A 176 -1.25 1.53 -2.35
C ALA A 176 -2.30 0.67 -1.63
N TYR A 177 -3.58 0.86 -1.94
CA TYR A 177 -4.70 0.14 -1.32
C TYR A 177 -4.60 -1.37 -1.59
N TRP A 178 -4.33 -1.77 -2.83
CA TRP A 178 -4.10 -3.18 -3.18
C TRP A 178 -2.89 -3.76 -2.44
N GLY A 179 -1.77 -3.03 -2.36
CA GLY A 179 -0.58 -3.42 -1.61
C GLY A 179 -0.87 -3.67 -0.13
N ALA A 180 -1.60 -2.76 0.53
CA ALA A 180 -1.97 -2.88 1.94
C ALA A 180 -2.94 -4.05 2.25
N LEU A 181 -3.65 -4.59 1.24
CA LEU A 181 -4.43 -5.83 1.39
C LEU A 181 -3.60 -7.12 1.29
N GLN A 182 -2.34 -7.06 0.82
CA GLN A 182 -1.53 -8.26 0.59
C GLN A 182 -0.95 -8.82 1.90
N THR A 183 -1.07 -10.13 2.10
CA THR A 183 -0.42 -10.85 3.21
C THR A 183 1.01 -11.27 2.89
N ASN A 184 1.37 -11.43 1.60
CA ASN A 184 2.75 -11.58 1.18
C ASN A 184 3.47 -10.23 1.27
N LEU A 185 4.55 -10.16 2.06
CA LEU A 185 5.28 -8.91 2.33
C LEU A 185 6.02 -8.37 1.11
N ASP A 186 6.48 -9.22 0.19
CA ASP A 186 7.18 -8.79 -1.02
C ASP A 186 6.20 -8.16 -2.01
N THR A 187 5.02 -8.76 -2.17
CA THR A 187 3.91 -8.18 -2.94
C THR A 187 3.42 -6.88 -2.28
N GLN A 188 3.26 -6.84 -0.95
CA GLN A 188 2.90 -5.62 -0.20
C GLN A 188 3.92 -4.50 -0.46
N ARG A 189 5.22 -4.76 -0.28
CA ARG A 189 6.29 -3.78 -0.55
C ARG A 189 6.29 -3.32 -2.00
N SER A 190 6.19 -4.24 -2.96
CA SER A 190 6.19 -3.93 -4.39
C SER A 190 5.09 -2.93 -4.77
N TYR A 191 3.85 -3.17 -4.33
CA TYR A 191 2.72 -2.29 -4.65
C TYR A 191 2.73 -0.96 -3.89
N LEU A 192 3.11 -0.95 -2.61
CA LEU A 192 3.26 0.30 -1.85
C LEU A 192 4.39 1.17 -2.42
N ARG A 193 5.48 0.55 -2.91
CA ARG A 193 6.57 1.25 -3.59
C ARG A 193 6.14 1.77 -4.96
N LYS A 194 5.47 0.96 -5.77
CA LYS A 194 4.87 1.37 -7.06
C LYS A 194 3.98 2.60 -6.91
N ALA A 195 3.14 2.65 -5.87
CA ALA A 195 2.30 3.81 -5.55
C ALA A 195 3.11 5.08 -5.27
N TYR A 196 4.12 5.00 -4.40
CA TYR A 196 5.01 6.12 -4.11
C TYR A 196 5.82 6.56 -5.34
N ASP A 197 6.36 5.61 -6.10
CA ASP A 197 7.22 5.89 -7.25
C ASP A 197 6.44 6.57 -8.39
N GLN A 198 5.18 6.20 -8.65
CA GLN A 198 4.35 6.95 -9.59
C GLN A 198 4.17 8.42 -9.15
N LEU A 199 3.91 8.69 -7.86
CA LEU A 199 3.82 10.06 -7.35
C LEU A 199 5.15 10.82 -7.45
N ARG A 200 6.28 10.15 -7.18
CA ARG A 200 7.63 10.70 -7.34
C ARG A 200 7.92 11.09 -8.79
N LEU A 201 7.58 10.21 -9.73
CA LEU A 201 7.79 10.41 -11.17
C LEU A 201 6.91 11.54 -11.70
N TYR A 202 5.62 11.55 -11.34
CA TYR A 202 4.71 12.64 -11.68
C TYR A 202 5.20 13.99 -11.11
N ARG A 203 5.71 14.02 -9.87
CA ARG A 203 6.32 15.23 -9.30
C ARG A 203 7.52 15.73 -10.12
N ASN A 204 8.39 14.84 -10.59
CA ASN A 204 9.58 15.21 -11.37
C ASN A 204 9.22 15.96 -12.67
N TYR A 205 8.12 15.61 -13.32
CA TYR A 205 7.65 16.27 -14.54
C TYR A 205 6.73 17.48 -14.27
N LEU A 206 5.72 17.29 -13.41
CA LEU A 206 4.64 18.26 -13.25
C LEU A 206 5.02 19.42 -12.34
N ARG A 207 5.86 19.24 -11.31
CA ARG A 207 6.24 20.34 -10.39
C ARG A 207 6.84 21.53 -11.13
N ASP A 208 6.34 22.72 -10.84
CA ASP A 208 6.95 23.98 -11.23
C ASP A 208 8.12 24.30 -10.28
N PRO A 209 9.35 24.53 -10.77
CA PRO A 209 10.49 24.88 -9.93
C PRO A 209 10.38 26.27 -9.29
N ALA A 210 9.58 27.19 -9.84
CA ALA A 210 9.47 28.56 -9.33
C ALA A 210 8.53 28.68 -8.12
N THR A 211 7.43 27.93 -8.09
CA THR A 211 6.38 28.05 -7.07
C THR A 211 6.04 26.76 -6.34
N ASN A 212 6.63 25.61 -6.72
CA ASN A 212 6.42 24.27 -6.15
C ASN A 212 5.00 23.69 -6.32
N ALA A 213 4.05 24.45 -6.90
CA ALA A 213 2.81 23.92 -7.44
C ALA A 213 3.07 22.92 -8.59
N TRP A 214 2.06 22.16 -8.99
CA TRP A 214 2.10 21.25 -10.12
C TRP A 214 1.42 21.88 -11.34
N LYS A 215 1.99 21.60 -12.51
CA LYS A 215 1.38 21.87 -13.81
C LYS A 215 0.34 20.78 -14.09
N HIS A 216 -0.73 21.14 -14.79
CA HIS A 216 -1.87 20.28 -15.02
C HIS A 216 -1.57 19.11 -15.98
N VAL A 217 -1.25 19.39 -17.25
CA VAL A 217 -1.01 18.37 -18.29
C VAL A 217 0.28 18.64 -19.05
N LEU A 218 1.18 17.65 -19.11
CA LEU A 218 2.41 17.69 -19.92
C LEU A 218 2.56 16.46 -20.84
N MET A 219 3.40 16.62 -21.87
CA MET A 219 3.64 15.66 -22.95
C MET A 219 2.40 15.43 -23.84
N GLY A 220 2.44 14.42 -24.71
CA GLY A 220 1.36 14.12 -25.67
C GLY A 220 1.16 15.16 -26.78
N SER A 221 0.04 15.04 -27.47
CA SER A 221 -0.37 15.83 -28.64
C SER A 221 -0.76 17.28 -28.32
N TRP A 222 -1.03 17.58 -27.05
CA TRP A 222 -1.32 18.91 -26.51
C TRP A 222 -0.89 18.97 -25.03
N SER A 223 -0.79 20.16 -24.45
CA SER A 223 -0.41 20.31 -23.03
C SER A 223 -1.05 21.54 -22.40
N ASP A 224 -1.41 21.44 -21.12
CA ASP A 224 -1.71 22.58 -20.25
C ASP A 224 -0.61 22.70 -19.18
N PRO A 225 0.42 23.55 -19.39
CA PRO A 225 1.44 23.81 -18.38
C PRO A 225 0.93 24.73 -17.25
N GLY A 226 -0.36 25.08 -17.23
CA GLY A 226 -0.99 25.91 -16.21
C GLY A 226 -1.02 25.25 -14.83
N LEU A 227 -0.97 26.10 -13.80
CA LEU A 227 -1.10 25.70 -12.41
C LEU A 227 -2.59 25.64 -12.04
N TRP A 228 -3.27 24.59 -12.48
CA TRP A 228 -4.72 24.40 -12.33
C TRP A 228 -5.09 23.98 -10.90
N THR A 229 -6.05 24.67 -10.28
CA THR A 229 -6.31 24.58 -8.83
C THR A 229 -6.99 23.29 -8.41
N THR A 230 -7.88 22.72 -9.23
CA THR A 230 -8.44 21.39 -8.94
C THR A 230 -7.36 20.29 -9.12
N GLY A 231 -6.45 20.45 -10.09
CA GLY A 231 -5.25 19.61 -10.25
C GLY A 231 -4.31 19.60 -9.04
N GLN A 232 -4.15 20.74 -8.36
CA GLN A 232 -3.44 20.83 -7.07
C GLN A 232 -4.12 19.95 -6.00
N GLY A 233 -5.45 19.98 -5.96
CA GLY A 233 -6.27 19.15 -5.07
C GLY A 233 -6.06 17.66 -5.33
N TRP A 234 -6.15 17.22 -6.60
CA TRP A 234 -5.90 15.82 -6.97
C TRP A 234 -4.50 15.35 -6.57
N ALA A 235 -3.47 16.14 -6.89
CA ALA A 235 -2.08 15.82 -6.57
C ALA A 235 -1.88 15.62 -5.05
N ALA A 236 -2.31 16.58 -4.25
CA ALA A 236 -2.14 16.54 -2.80
C ALA A 236 -3.04 15.52 -2.10
N ALA A 237 -4.30 15.37 -2.50
CA ALA A 237 -5.22 14.37 -1.94
C ALA A 237 -4.79 12.93 -2.32
N GLY A 238 -4.26 12.75 -3.53
CA GLY A 238 -3.65 11.48 -3.96
C GLY A 238 -2.46 11.09 -3.09
N MET A 239 -1.53 12.03 -2.87
CA MET A 239 -0.39 11.86 -1.95
C MET A 239 -0.83 11.56 -0.51
N LEU A 240 -1.86 12.26 0.00
CA LEU A 240 -2.42 11.99 1.34
C LEU A 240 -2.98 10.56 1.44
N ARG A 241 -3.71 10.09 0.43
CA ARG A 241 -4.32 8.74 0.42
C ARG A 241 -3.25 7.64 0.32
N VAL A 242 -2.20 7.82 -0.50
CA VAL A 242 -1.05 6.92 -0.54
C VAL A 242 -0.28 6.95 0.80
N HIS A 243 -0.01 8.12 1.37
CA HIS A 243 0.65 8.24 2.67
C HIS A 243 -0.11 7.50 3.77
N GLN A 244 -1.42 7.77 3.94
CA GLN A 244 -2.24 7.13 4.97
C GLN A 244 -2.28 5.60 4.79
N THR A 245 -2.26 5.13 3.55
CA THR A 245 -2.25 3.70 3.24
C THR A 245 -0.91 3.05 3.59
N ILE A 246 0.21 3.65 3.17
CA ILE A 246 1.55 3.18 3.55
C ILE A 246 1.70 3.21 5.09
N ALA A 247 1.34 4.31 5.77
CA ALA A 247 1.47 4.48 7.21
C ALA A 247 0.62 3.51 8.06
N LYS A 248 -0.32 2.78 7.44
CA LYS A 248 -1.20 1.79 8.07
C LYS A 248 -0.98 0.37 7.53
N SER A 249 0.05 0.17 6.70
CA SER A 249 0.54 -1.14 6.25
C SER A 249 1.46 -1.78 7.30
N SER A 250 1.70 -3.10 7.21
CA SER A 250 2.60 -3.79 8.16
C SER A 250 4.07 -3.48 7.89
N VAL A 251 4.44 -3.22 6.63
CA VAL A 251 5.82 -2.92 6.19
C VAL A 251 6.21 -1.45 6.29
N ARG A 252 5.33 -0.57 6.80
CA ARG A 252 5.48 0.90 6.82
C ARG A 252 6.83 1.44 7.35
N GLY A 253 7.51 0.70 8.23
CA GLY A 253 8.83 1.09 8.76
C GLY A 253 9.90 1.17 7.66
N GLU A 254 9.75 0.34 6.63
CA GLU A 254 10.57 0.31 5.41
C GLU A 254 10.28 1.50 4.45
N PHE A 255 9.35 2.38 4.81
CA PHE A 255 8.88 3.52 4.00
C PHE A 255 9.00 4.88 4.70
N THR A 256 9.86 4.99 5.72
CA THR A 256 9.96 6.21 6.55
C THR A 256 10.33 7.46 5.71
N GLN A 257 11.21 7.32 4.71
CA GLN A 257 11.61 8.43 3.84
C GLN A 257 10.50 8.81 2.85
N GLU A 258 9.75 7.83 2.35
CA GLU A 258 8.66 7.99 1.41
C GLU A 258 7.47 8.71 2.06
N LEU A 259 7.14 8.36 3.31
CA LEU A 259 6.14 9.06 4.11
C LEU A 259 6.55 10.53 4.32
N ALA A 260 7.79 10.79 4.74
CA ALA A 260 8.31 12.16 4.90
C ALA A 260 8.31 12.96 3.59
N ASN A 261 8.68 12.32 2.47
CA ASN A 261 8.66 12.92 1.14
C ASN A 261 7.23 13.31 0.73
N LEU A 262 6.26 12.40 0.88
CA LEU A 262 4.85 12.68 0.57
C LEU A 262 4.33 13.87 1.39
N VAL A 263 4.58 13.91 2.71
CA VAL A 263 4.22 15.06 3.56
C VAL A 263 4.83 16.37 3.04
N SER A 264 6.13 16.35 2.71
CA SER A 264 6.82 17.53 2.18
C SER A 264 6.22 18.01 0.85
N TRP A 265 5.85 17.10 -0.05
CA TRP A 265 5.26 17.46 -1.35
C TRP A 265 3.82 17.96 -1.24
N ILE A 266 3.06 17.47 -0.26
CA ILE A 266 1.74 18.03 0.09
C ILE A 266 1.91 19.44 0.66
N GLN A 267 2.89 19.66 1.54
CA GLN A 267 3.22 20.98 2.08
C GLN A 267 3.66 21.98 1.00
N GLU A 268 4.46 21.54 0.01
CA GLU A 268 4.81 22.32 -1.19
C GLU A 268 3.55 22.82 -1.92
N ILE A 269 2.60 21.93 -2.21
CA ILE A 269 1.34 22.27 -2.90
C ILE A 269 0.46 23.20 -2.06
N VAL A 270 0.25 22.88 -0.78
CA VAL A 270 -0.60 23.66 0.13
C VAL A 270 -0.07 25.09 0.29
N ALA A 271 1.24 25.27 0.46
CA ALA A 271 1.87 26.58 0.53
C ALA A 271 1.74 27.36 -0.80
N ALA A 272 2.02 26.69 -1.93
CA ALA A 272 1.94 27.30 -3.26
C ALA A 272 0.53 27.75 -3.64
N THR A 273 -0.49 27.01 -3.19
CA THR A 273 -1.90 27.34 -3.39
C THR A 273 -2.35 28.49 -2.49
N TRP A 274 -2.17 28.40 -1.16
CA TRP A 274 -2.72 29.42 -0.26
C TRP A 274 -2.01 30.77 -0.29
N ALA A 275 -0.77 30.83 -0.81
CA ALA A 275 -0.09 32.08 -1.16
C ALA A 275 -0.86 32.94 -2.19
N ARG A 276 -1.90 32.38 -2.82
CA ARG A 276 -2.74 33.01 -3.85
C ARG A 276 -4.23 33.00 -3.50
N GLN A 277 -4.58 32.84 -2.22
CA GLN A 277 -5.98 32.92 -1.78
C GLN A 277 -6.53 34.34 -1.94
N ARG A 278 -7.72 34.45 -2.51
CA ARG A 278 -8.40 35.72 -2.78
C ARG A 278 -8.96 36.37 -1.50
N ALA A 279 -9.29 37.65 -1.61
CA ALA A 279 -9.77 38.46 -0.49
C ALA A 279 -11.07 37.94 0.14
N ASP A 280 -11.93 37.26 -0.63
CA ASP A 280 -13.15 36.56 -0.18
C ASP A 280 -12.86 35.20 0.49
N GLY A 281 -11.74 34.56 0.17
CA GLY A 281 -11.39 33.20 0.61
C GLY A 281 -11.33 32.17 -0.52
N SER A 282 -11.70 32.55 -1.74
CA SER A 282 -11.67 31.67 -2.90
C SER A 282 -10.26 31.49 -3.49
N LEU A 283 -10.14 30.53 -4.41
CA LEU A 283 -9.02 30.42 -5.34
C LEU A 283 -9.53 30.66 -6.77
N GLY A 284 -8.63 31.14 -7.64
CA GLY A 284 -8.87 31.11 -9.09
C GLY A 284 -8.82 29.68 -9.62
N ASN A 285 -9.47 29.41 -10.75
CA ASN A 285 -9.38 28.14 -11.48
C ASN A 285 -7.93 27.79 -11.82
N TYR A 286 -7.12 28.81 -12.11
CA TYR A 286 -5.67 28.71 -12.10
C TYR A 286 -5.11 29.55 -10.95
N LEU A 287 -3.91 29.20 -10.50
CA LEU A 287 -3.15 29.89 -9.47
C LEU A 287 -2.57 31.25 -9.96
N ARG A 288 -3.46 32.11 -10.47
CA ARG A 288 -3.25 33.46 -11.02
C ARG A 288 -4.54 34.29 -10.96
N ASP A 289 -4.39 35.61 -10.81
CA ASP A 289 -5.51 36.52 -10.50
C ASP A 289 -6.56 36.67 -11.60
N ASP A 290 -6.18 36.51 -12.87
CA ASP A 290 -7.04 36.76 -14.04
C ASP A 290 -7.94 35.58 -14.45
N SER A 291 -7.91 34.47 -13.69
CA SER A 291 -8.81 33.33 -13.91
C SER A 291 -10.16 33.49 -13.19
N PHE A 292 -11.22 32.82 -13.68
CA PHE A 292 -12.50 32.77 -12.95
C PHE A 292 -12.33 32.06 -11.59
N THR A 293 -13.23 32.27 -10.62
CA THR A 293 -13.17 31.60 -9.32
C THR A 293 -13.60 30.14 -9.43
N ASP A 294 -12.81 29.20 -8.91
CA ASP A 294 -13.16 27.77 -8.87
C ASP A 294 -13.42 27.29 -7.43
N MET A 295 -14.68 27.00 -7.14
CA MET A 295 -15.14 26.44 -5.88
C MET A 295 -14.82 24.94 -5.73
N SER A 296 -14.63 24.19 -6.82
CA SER A 296 -14.20 22.79 -6.75
C SER A 296 -12.81 22.71 -6.12
N GLY A 297 -11.83 23.38 -6.71
CA GLY A 297 -10.46 23.45 -6.20
C GLY A 297 -10.37 24.16 -4.85
N THR A 298 -11.20 25.18 -4.59
CA THR A 298 -11.30 25.83 -3.27
C THR A 298 -11.73 24.84 -2.18
N ALA A 299 -12.80 24.07 -2.40
CA ALA A 299 -13.28 23.06 -1.44
C ALA A 299 -12.27 21.92 -1.28
N PHE A 300 -11.66 21.46 -2.38
CA PHE A 300 -10.73 20.34 -2.36
C PHE A 300 -9.42 20.68 -1.64
N MET A 301 -8.87 21.88 -1.87
CA MET A 301 -7.67 22.36 -1.18
C MET A 301 -7.92 22.63 0.31
N ALA A 302 -9.12 23.05 0.71
CA ALA A 302 -9.52 23.10 2.11
C ALA A 302 -9.53 21.69 2.72
N ALA A 303 -10.12 20.69 2.04
CA ALA A 303 -10.10 19.29 2.47
C ALA A 303 -8.67 18.76 2.68
N VAL A 304 -7.79 18.95 1.69
CA VAL A 304 -6.36 18.61 1.75
C VAL A 304 -5.68 19.25 2.96
N THR A 305 -6.01 20.50 3.27
CA THR A 305 -5.37 21.25 4.37
C THR A 305 -5.79 20.73 5.74
N TYR A 306 -7.09 20.44 5.95
CA TYR A 306 -7.55 19.79 7.18
C TYR A 306 -6.95 18.38 7.33
N ARG A 307 -6.88 17.58 6.25
CA ARG A 307 -6.22 16.26 6.25
C ARG A 307 -4.73 16.36 6.59
N LEU A 308 -4.02 17.36 6.05
CA LEU A 308 -2.61 17.61 6.35
C LEU A 308 -2.42 18.04 7.81
N ALA A 309 -3.29 18.87 8.37
CA ALA A 309 -3.22 19.29 9.77
C ALA A 309 -3.42 18.09 10.73
N VAL A 310 -4.40 17.21 10.49
CA VAL A 310 -4.55 15.95 11.24
C VAL A 310 -3.31 15.04 11.12
N LEU A 311 -2.58 15.12 10.00
CA LEU A 311 -1.35 14.35 9.77
C LEU A 311 -0.09 15.00 10.39
N THR A 312 -0.01 16.32 10.52
CA THR A 312 1.26 17.03 10.84
C THR A 312 1.19 18.05 11.97
N ASP A 313 0.00 18.30 12.52
CA ASP A 313 -0.34 19.47 13.36
C ASP A 313 -0.08 20.84 12.74
N ALA A 314 0.31 20.91 11.45
CA ALA A 314 0.61 22.17 10.77
C ALA A 314 -0.65 23.03 10.56
N SER A 315 -1.02 23.77 11.59
CA SER A 315 -2.19 24.64 11.67
C SER A 315 -2.01 25.98 10.96
N SER A 316 -0.82 26.27 10.40
CA SER A 316 -0.49 27.54 9.74
C SER A 316 -1.42 27.94 8.60
N TYR A 317 -1.98 26.96 7.89
CA TYR A 317 -2.92 27.16 6.77
C TYR A 317 -4.39 26.86 7.13
N ILE A 318 -4.68 26.52 8.39
CA ILE A 318 -6.06 26.30 8.84
C ILE A 318 -6.91 27.58 8.70
N PRO A 319 -6.43 28.81 9.02
CA PRO A 319 -7.19 30.02 8.74
C PRO A 319 -7.55 30.22 7.26
N ASN A 320 -6.72 29.73 6.33
CA ASN A 320 -7.03 29.75 4.90
C ASN A 320 -8.13 28.73 4.56
N ALA A 321 -8.03 27.51 5.10
CA ALA A 321 -9.02 26.44 4.92
C ALA A 321 -10.37 26.76 5.57
N ASP A 322 -10.40 27.34 6.76
CA ASP A 322 -11.61 27.80 7.45
C ASP A 322 -12.33 28.87 6.64
N LYS A 323 -11.58 29.85 6.12
CA LYS A 323 -12.12 30.92 5.27
C LYS A 323 -12.69 30.37 3.95
N ALA A 324 -11.95 29.48 3.29
CA ALA A 324 -12.38 28.80 2.06
C ALA A 324 -13.64 27.94 2.29
N PHE A 325 -13.66 27.15 3.36
CA PHE A 325 -14.77 26.24 3.68
C PHE A 325 -16.02 27.01 4.13
N THR A 326 -15.86 28.10 4.88
CA THR A 326 -16.96 29.02 5.24
C THR A 326 -17.59 29.64 3.99
N LEU A 327 -16.78 30.08 3.01
CA LEU A 327 -17.29 30.59 1.73
C LEU A 327 -18.05 29.51 0.97
N VAL A 328 -17.46 28.32 0.79
CA VAL A 328 -18.09 27.16 0.14
C VAL A 328 -19.43 26.81 0.78
N LYS A 329 -19.48 26.68 2.11
CA LYS A 329 -20.72 26.40 2.86
C LYS A 329 -21.79 27.46 2.64
N ASN A 330 -21.43 28.74 2.65
CA ASN A 330 -22.37 29.85 2.52
C ASN A 330 -22.92 30.01 1.09
N LEU A 331 -22.26 29.42 0.10
CA LEU A 331 -22.72 29.38 -1.29
C LEU A 331 -23.65 28.19 -1.60
N ILE A 332 -23.66 27.14 -0.77
CA ILE A 332 -24.49 25.94 -0.97
C ILE A 332 -25.90 26.20 -0.43
N GLY A 333 -26.84 26.40 -1.36
CA GLY A 333 -28.25 26.63 -1.08
C GLY A 333 -29.02 25.37 -0.66
N ALA A 334 -30.35 25.50 -0.56
CA ALA A 334 -31.26 24.40 -0.23
C ALA A 334 -31.40 23.36 -1.36
N ASP A 335 -30.97 23.69 -2.58
CA ASP A 335 -30.80 22.77 -3.70
C ASP A 335 -29.53 21.90 -3.57
N GLY A 336 -28.60 22.30 -2.69
CA GLY A 336 -27.31 21.63 -2.51
C GLY A 336 -26.30 21.93 -3.61
N LYS A 337 -26.54 22.85 -4.56
CA LYS A 337 -25.60 23.10 -5.66
C LYS A 337 -24.38 23.90 -5.18
N LEU A 338 -23.18 23.45 -5.53
CA LEU A 338 -21.98 24.29 -5.50
C LEU A 338 -21.92 25.17 -6.75
N PRO A 339 -21.99 26.51 -6.65
CA PRO A 339 -21.84 27.42 -7.78
C PRO A 339 -20.36 27.70 -8.08
N ASN A 340 -20.07 28.35 -9.22
CA ASN A 340 -18.73 28.81 -9.61
C ASN A 340 -17.67 27.70 -9.57
N VAL A 341 -17.95 26.58 -10.23
CA VAL A 341 -17.05 25.43 -10.37
C VAL A 341 -16.44 25.37 -11.77
N VAL A 342 -15.23 24.83 -11.88
CA VAL A 342 -14.66 24.43 -13.16
C VAL A 342 -15.54 23.40 -13.88
N ASN A 343 -15.53 23.42 -15.22
CA ASN A 343 -16.10 22.36 -16.04
C ASN A 343 -15.05 21.24 -16.24
N PRO A 344 -15.23 20.01 -15.73
CA PRO A 344 -14.23 18.95 -15.91
C PRO A 344 -14.06 18.50 -17.37
N TYR A 345 -15.06 18.77 -18.22
CA TYR A 345 -15.01 18.46 -19.65
C TYR A 345 -14.33 19.55 -20.50
N ASP A 346 -14.13 20.74 -19.94
CA ASP A 346 -13.32 21.84 -20.51
C ASP A 346 -12.84 22.75 -19.37
N PHE A 347 -11.65 22.43 -18.84
CA PHE A 347 -11.02 23.09 -17.70
C PHE A 347 -10.64 24.56 -17.96
N ALA A 348 -10.76 25.08 -19.18
CA ALA A 348 -10.66 26.51 -19.47
C ALA A 348 -11.96 27.27 -19.16
N LEU A 349 -13.09 26.56 -18.98
CA LEU A 349 -14.42 27.13 -18.80
C LEU A 349 -14.99 26.87 -17.40
N GLN A 350 -15.86 27.79 -16.95
CA GLN A 350 -16.69 27.61 -15.77
C GLN A 350 -17.93 26.77 -16.15
N SER A 351 -18.31 25.80 -15.31
CA SER A 351 -19.50 24.99 -15.56
C SER A 351 -20.80 25.76 -15.32
N THR A 352 -21.81 25.46 -16.14
CA THR A 352 -23.18 25.96 -15.99
C THR A 352 -24.09 24.98 -15.24
N ASP A 353 -23.84 23.67 -15.33
CA ASP A 353 -24.59 22.62 -14.61
C ASP A 353 -23.95 22.33 -13.23
N VAL A 354 -24.30 21.21 -12.60
CA VAL A 354 -23.71 20.65 -11.39
C VAL A 354 -22.46 19.85 -11.78
N SER A 355 -21.32 20.10 -11.12
CA SER A 355 -20.13 19.26 -11.23
C SER A 355 -20.19 18.14 -10.16
N PRO A 356 -20.26 16.84 -10.52
CA PRO A 356 -20.33 15.76 -9.53
C PRO A 356 -19.08 15.65 -8.66
N GLU A 357 -17.91 15.88 -9.26
CA GLU A 357 -16.62 15.97 -8.54
C GLU A 357 -16.59 17.17 -7.58
N GLY A 358 -17.12 18.34 -7.97
CA GLY A 358 -17.20 19.51 -7.09
C GLY A 358 -18.02 19.25 -5.84
N GLN A 359 -19.14 18.53 -5.99
CA GLN A 359 -19.95 18.06 -4.86
C GLN A 359 -19.20 17.02 -4.00
N ALA A 360 -18.45 16.12 -4.63
CA ALA A 360 -17.61 15.15 -3.92
C ALA A 360 -16.51 15.85 -3.09
N PHE A 361 -15.87 16.90 -3.61
CA PHE A 361 -14.86 17.69 -2.88
C PHE A 361 -15.44 18.43 -1.68
N VAL A 362 -16.69 18.93 -1.76
CA VAL A 362 -17.41 19.50 -0.62
C VAL A 362 -17.59 18.47 0.49
N LEU A 363 -17.98 17.24 0.14
CA LEU A 363 -18.17 16.16 1.11
C LEU A 363 -16.85 15.66 1.69
N MET A 364 -15.77 15.59 0.90
CA MET A 364 -14.41 15.34 1.40
C MET A 364 -13.94 16.45 2.34
N CYS A 365 -14.26 17.71 2.05
CA CYS A 365 -13.95 18.85 2.93
C CYS A 365 -14.72 18.75 4.25
N GLN A 366 -16.01 18.42 4.21
CA GLN A 366 -16.82 18.16 5.40
C GLN A 366 -16.27 17.00 6.25
N ALA A 367 -15.83 15.90 5.61
CA ALA A 367 -15.21 14.78 6.30
C ALA A 367 -13.85 15.14 6.93
N ALA A 368 -13.01 15.87 6.20
CA ALA A 368 -11.70 16.32 6.68
C ALA A 368 -11.83 17.34 7.82
N TRP A 369 -12.76 18.29 7.71
CA TRP A 369 -13.10 19.25 8.76
C TRP A 369 -13.63 18.56 10.03
N ARG A 370 -14.51 17.56 9.90
CA ARG A 370 -15.02 16.76 11.02
C ARG A 370 -13.86 16.08 11.77
N ASP A 371 -12.93 15.50 11.03
CA ASP A 371 -11.82 14.76 11.62
C ASP A 371 -10.76 15.71 12.21
N TYR A 372 -10.59 16.92 11.64
CA TYR A 372 -9.74 17.98 12.22
C TYR A 372 -10.36 18.61 13.49
N THR A 373 -11.64 18.93 13.49
CA THR A 373 -12.32 19.45 14.69
C THR A 373 -12.34 18.43 15.82
N ALA A 374 -12.51 17.13 15.51
CA ALA A 374 -12.35 16.06 16.49
C ALA A 374 -10.91 15.95 17.03
N PHE A 375 -9.89 16.08 16.17
CA PHE A 375 -8.48 16.10 16.56
C PHE A 375 -8.13 17.28 17.49
N VAL A 376 -8.59 18.50 17.17
CA VAL A 376 -8.41 19.68 18.04
C VAL A 376 -9.15 19.52 19.36
N ALA A 377 -10.40 19.01 19.34
CA ALA A 377 -11.18 18.74 20.55
C ALA A 377 -10.55 17.64 21.44
N ALA A 378 -9.79 16.71 20.85
CA ALA A 378 -8.97 15.73 21.55
C ALA A 378 -7.60 16.28 22.04
N GLY A 379 -7.38 17.60 21.95
CA GLY A 379 -6.15 18.25 22.41
C GLY A 379 -4.96 18.12 21.44
N SER A 380 -5.23 17.99 20.14
CA SER A 380 -4.22 17.67 19.10
C SER A 380 -3.49 16.34 19.37
N CYS A 381 -4.17 15.37 19.99
CA CYS A 381 -3.64 14.05 20.30
C CYS A 381 -4.16 12.98 19.33
N ARG A 382 -3.30 12.03 18.94
CA ARG A 382 -3.65 10.89 18.07
C ARG A 382 -2.98 9.61 18.53
N THR A 383 -3.56 8.44 18.27
CA THR A 383 -2.91 7.15 18.57
C THR A 383 -2.09 6.66 17.38
N TYR A 384 -0.78 6.59 17.56
CA TYR A 384 0.17 5.91 16.68
C TYR A 384 0.48 4.52 17.24
N THR A 385 -0.10 3.46 16.66
CA THR A 385 0.48 2.12 16.79
C THR A 385 1.93 2.15 16.30
N ALA A 386 2.88 1.53 17.00
CA ALA A 386 4.31 1.46 16.66
C ALA A 386 4.69 0.21 15.83
N VAL A 387 5.90 0.21 15.24
CA VAL A 387 6.51 -0.94 14.53
C VAL A 387 7.94 -1.20 15.01
N ALA A 388 8.49 -2.35 14.61
CA ALA A 388 9.85 -2.76 14.98
C ALA A 388 10.89 -1.72 14.53
N GLY A 389 11.73 -1.28 15.48
CA GLY A 389 12.77 -0.28 15.23
C GLY A 389 12.30 1.18 15.32
N ASP A 390 11.06 1.45 15.76
CA ASP A 390 10.65 2.80 16.15
C ASP A 390 11.40 3.29 17.39
N THR A 391 11.63 4.60 17.45
CA THR A 391 12.09 5.33 18.65
C THR A 391 11.27 6.61 18.77
N CYS A 392 11.18 7.19 19.97
CA CYS A 392 10.45 8.45 20.13
C CYS A 392 11.01 9.57 19.23
N ALA A 393 12.30 9.53 18.88
CA ALA A 393 12.91 10.48 17.94
C ALA A 393 12.35 10.32 16.52
N LYS A 394 12.24 9.08 16.00
CA LYS A 394 11.61 8.82 14.69
C LYS A 394 10.15 9.26 14.67
N ILE A 395 9.40 8.94 15.73
CA ILE A 395 7.98 9.30 15.87
C ILE A 395 7.82 10.83 15.96
N ALA A 396 8.66 11.51 16.75
CA ALA A 396 8.70 12.97 16.83
C ALA A 396 8.93 13.62 15.47
N THR A 397 9.94 13.16 14.71
CA THR A 397 10.20 13.63 13.35
C THR A 397 9.05 13.34 12.38
N MET A 398 8.44 12.15 12.45
CA MET A 398 7.31 11.75 11.59
C MET A 398 6.06 12.62 11.80
N PHE A 399 5.82 13.08 13.03
CA PHE A 399 4.59 13.82 13.39
C PHE A 399 4.79 15.32 13.69
N GLY A 400 6.01 15.84 13.56
CA GLY A 400 6.31 17.26 13.80
C GLY A 400 6.31 17.69 15.28
N THR A 401 6.37 16.73 16.22
CA THR A 401 6.30 16.97 17.67
C THR A 401 7.67 16.77 18.34
N THR A 402 7.73 16.82 19.67
CA THR A 402 8.94 16.56 20.46
C THR A 402 8.93 15.18 21.11
N VAL A 403 10.13 14.65 21.37
CA VAL A 403 10.33 13.41 22.15
C VAL A 403 9.69 13.51 23.54
N ASP A 404 9.74 14.70 24.17
CA ASP A 404 9.24 14.88 25.52
C ASP A 404 7.71 15.03 25.55
N SER A 405 7.08 15.68 24.55
CA SER A 405 5.62 15.64 24.36
C SER A 405 5.11 14.20 24.22
N ILE A 406 5.86 13.33 23.51
CA ILE A 406 5.53 11.90 23.41
C ILE A 406 5.65 11.20 24.79
N LYS A 407 6.67 11.51 25.61
CA LYS A 407 6.82 10.97 26.98
C LYS A 407 5.83 11.54 28.00
N GLU A 408 5.22 12.69 27.74
CA GLU A 408 4.18 13.29 28.58
C GLU A 408 2.80 12.73 28.21
N SER A 409 2.56 12.56 26.91
CA SER A 409 1.34 11.98 26.33
C SER A 409 1.22 10.47 26.59
N ASN A 410 2.36 9.79 26.71
CA ASN A 410 2.45 8.39 27.13
C ASN A 410 3.14 8.37 28.48
N PRO A 411 2.43 8.16 29.60
CA PRO A 411 3.04 8.11 30.93
C PRO A 411 4.13 7.03 31.00
N SER A 412 4.89 7.00 32.10
CA SER A 412 6.23 6.41 32.25
C SER A 412 6.40 4.88 32.05
N TRP A 413 5.49 4.23 31.33
CA TRP A 413 5.67 2.91 30.70
C TRP A 413 6.45 2.98 29.37
N LEU A 414 6.44 4.10 28.64
CA LEU A 414 7.03 4.17 27.29
C LEU A 414 8.57 4.30 27.34
N ASN A 415 9.27 3.24 26.95
CA ASN A 415 10.71 3.28 26.70
C ASN A 415 10.99 3.80 25.28
N CYS A 416 11.44 5.05 25.19
CA CYS A 416 11.70 5.72 23.92
C CYS A 416 12.82 5.12 23.05
N ASP A 417 13.72 4.33 23.63
CA ASP A 417 14.86 3.71 22.96
C ASP A 417 14.62 2.23 22.61
N ASN A 418 13.52 1.64 23.10
CA ASN A 418 13.10 0.27 22.82
C ASN A 418 11.57 0.18 22.79
N ILE A 419 10.98 0.67 21.71
CA ILE A 419 9.53 0.62 21.48
C ILE A 419 9.17 -0.72 20.83
N TRP A 420 8.25 -1.46 21.43
CA TRP A 420 7.77 -2.72 20.87
C TRP A 420 6.82 -2.47 19.68
N ALA A 421 6.87 -3.35 18.68
CA ALA A 421 5.90 -3.33 17.60
C ALA A 421 4.48 -3.53 18.14
N TRP A 422 3.50 -2.90 17.49
CA TRP A 422 2.07 -2.88 17.86
C TRP A 422 1.72 -2.12 19.15
N THR A 423 2.68 -1.50 19.84
CA THR A 423 2.43 -0.62 20.99
C THR A 423 1.66 0.63 20.56
N PRO A 424 0.49 0.95 21.16
CA PRO A 424 -0.23 2.19 20.90
C PRO A 424 0.42 3.36 21.66
N ILE A 425 0.87 4.38 20.93
CA ILE A 425 1.53 5.59 21.44
C ILE A 425 0.62 6.80 21.16
N THR A 426 0.18 7.48 22.21
CA THR A 426 -0.50 8.77 22.10
C THR A 426 0.50 9.83 21.68
N VAL A 427 0.41 10.34 20.45
CA VAL A 427 1.25 11.42 19.94
C VAL A 427 0.45 12.71 19.97
N CYS A 428 0.70 13.55 20.98
CA CYS A 428 0.18 14.92 21.01
C CYS A 428 1.22 15.91 20.46
N SER A 429 0.72 17.04 19.96
CA SER A 429 1.55 18.08 19.33
C SER A 429 2.12 19.10 20.31
N THR A 430 1.53 19.19 21.50
CA THR A 430 2.00 19.99 22.64
C THR A 430 2.02 19.14 23.91
N PRO A 431 2.80 19.52 24.93
CA PRO A 431 2.66 18.97 26.28
C PRO A 431 1.21 18.98 26.73
N VAL A 432 0.65 17.80 27.03
CA VAL A 432 -0.69 17.69 27.62
C VAL A 432 -0.71 18.52 28.90
N PRO A 433 -1.64 19.48 29.07
CA PRO A 433 -1.69 20.29 30.28
C PRO A 433 -1.81 19.40 31.52
N LYS A 434 -0.71 19.29 32.27
CA LYS A 434 -0.63 18.47 33.48
C LYS A 434 -1.82 18.78 34.38
N PRO A 435 -2.60 17.79 34.86
CA PRO A 435 -3.75 18.05 35.72
C PRO A 435 -3.37 18.94 36.90
N THR A 436 -3.83 20.19 36.87
CA THR A 436 -3.48 21.19 37.88
C THR A 436 -4.04 20.75 39.22
N SER A 437 -3.16 20.37 40.15
CA SER A 437 -3.54 20.05 41.52
C SER A 437 -4.15 21.29 42.17
N THR A 438 -5.48 21.29 42.32
CA THR A 438 -6.27 22.46 42.75
C THR A 438 -5.86 22.95 44.15
N SER A 439 -4.97 23.94 44.19
CA SER A 439 -4.65 24.66 45.42
C SER A 439 -5.72 25.70 45.71
N SER A 440 -6.74 25.31 46.48
CA SER A 440 -7.89 26.15 46.82
C SER A 440 -7.49 27.44 47.57
N SER A 441 -7.50 28.57 46.87
CA SER A 441 -7.25 29.90 47.46
C SER A 441 -8.53 30.49 48.07
N SER A 442 -8.88 30.05 49.29
CA SER A 442 -10.02 30.57 50.05
C SER A 442 -9.61 31.72 50.98
N THR A 443 -10.04 32.95 50.68
CA THR A 443 -9.77 34.14 51.50
C THR A 443 -10.92 34.44 52.46
N SER A 444 -10.74 34.17 53.76
CA SER A 444 -11.64 34.69 54.82
C SER A 444 -10.97 34.79 56.20
N THR A 445 -10.60 36.03 56.55
CA THR A 445 -10.84 36.68 57.85
C THR A 445 -10.57 35.92 59.17
N SER A 446 -9.41 36.22 59.79
CA SER A 446 -9.23 36.55 61.23
C SER A 446 -9.27 35.48 62.36
N THR A 447 -8.32 35.69 63.29
CA THR A 447 -8.35 35.44 64.76
C THR A 447 -8.14 34.03 65.37
N VAL A 448 -7.02 33.94 66.12
CA VAL A 448 -6.74 33.15 67.35
C VAL A 448 -6.29 31.66 67.21
N PRO A 449 -5.12 31.26 67.79
CA PRO A 449 -4.60 29.87 67.92
C PRO A 449 -5.03 29.22 69.28
N PRO A 450 -4.65 27.98 69.72
CA PRO A 450 -3.46 27.18 69.32
C PRO A 450 -3.56 25.62 69.36
N THR A 451 -2.37 24.96 69.34
CA THR A 451 -1.98 23.63 69.92
C THR A 451 -2.16 22.31 69.14
N SER A 452 -1.01 21.65 68.87
CA SER A 452 -0.65 20.21 69.04
C SER A 452 -1.71 19.09 68.86
N THR A 453 -1.42 17.93 68.23
CA THR A 453 -0.35 16.96 68.60
C THR A 453 -0.15 15.86 67.53
N SER A 454 0.98 15.16 67.56
CA SER A 454 1.39 14.01 66.73
C SER A 454 0.72 12.66 67.06
N VAL A 455 0.52 11.79 66.04
CA VAL A 455 0.76 10.32 66.00
C VAL A 455 0.96 9.97 64.50
N VAL A 456 2.11 9.51 63.97
CA VAL A 456 2.80 8.20 64.08
C VAL A 456 1.93 7.00 63.63
N GLY A 457 2.45 6.19 62.69
CA GLY A 457 1.75 5.02 62.15
C GLY A 457 2.54 4.32 61.03
N SER A 458 3.54 3.52 61.39
CA SER A 458 4.38 2.78 60.43
C SER A 458 3.85 1.37 60.17
N SER A 459 4.05 0.88 58.93
CA SER A 459 4.14 -0.55 58.62
C SER A 459 5.17 -0.77 57.52
N ALA A 460 6.20 -1.57 57.82
CA ALA A 460 7.10 -2.18 56.83
C ALA A 460 6.64 -3.66 56.63
N SER A 461 7.24 -4.52 55.81
CA SER A 461 8.39 -4.43 54.90
C SER A 461 8.25 -5.52 53.83
N THR A 462 9.12 -5.56 52.82
CA THR A 462 10.09 -6.66 52.59
C THR A 462 10.78 -6.43 51.24
N ALA A 463 12.11 -6.36 51.23
CA ALA A 463 12.89 -6.33 50.00
C ALA A 463 13.60 -7.68 49.79
N SER A 464 13.65 -8.14 48.55
CA SER A 464 14.34 -9.37 48.15
C SER A 464 15.47 -9.03 47.19
N THR A 465 16.71 -9.10 47.66
CA THR A 465 17.90 -8.82 46.85
C THR A 465 18.40 -10.10 46.19
N SER A 466 18.46 -10.14 44.86
CA SER A 466 19.18 -11.17 44.09
C SER A 466 20.22 -10.53 43.17
N THR A 467 21.41 -11.13 43.12
CA THR A 467 22.59 -10.52 42.51
C THR A 467 22.52 -10.57 40.98
N ALA A 468 22.48 -9.42 40.32
CA ALA A 468 22.51 -9.33 38.87
C ALA A 468 23.90 -9.67 38.31
N THR A 469 24.05 -10.83 37.68
CA THR A 469 25.17 -11.11 36.78
C THR A 469 24.96 -10.36 35.47
N ASN A 470 25.98 -9.63 35.00
CA ASN A 470 25.89 -8.96 33.70
C ASN A 470 25.93 -10.00 32.56
N VAL A 471 24.79 -10.11 31.87
CA VAL A 471 24.60 -10.95 30.69
C VAL A 471 24.56 -10.05 29.47
N VAL A 472 25.37 -10.35 28.46
CA VAL A 472 25.42 -9.62 27.20
C VAL A 472 24.71 -10.45 26.14
N CYS A 473 23.64 -9.90 25.56
CA CYS A 473 22.88 -10.54 24.49
C CYS A 473 23.28 -9.99 23.12
N SER A 474 23.35 -10.89 22.14
CA SER A 474 23.71 -10.58 20.74
C SER A 474 22.86 -11.43 19.79
N THR A 475 22.61 -10.95 18.57
CA THR A 475 21.80 -11.68 17.59
C THR A 475 22.70 -12.53 16.69
N HIS A 476 22.47 -13.83 16.69
CA HIS A 476 23.01 -14.76 15.71
C HIS A 476 22.02 -14.91 14.54
N THR A 477 22.41 -14.44 13.36
CA THR A 477 21.67 -14.69 12.12
C THR A 477 21.96 -16.11 11.64
N ALA A 478 20.97 -17.00 11.77
CA ALA A 478 21.10 -18.42 11.44
C ALA A 478 21.38 -18.64 9.94
N LYS A 479 22.15 -19.68 9.64
CA LYS A 479 22.50 -20.11 8.27
C LYS A 479 21.84 -21.45 7.93
N SER A 480 21.84 -21.79 6.65
CA SER A 480 21.30 -23.06 6.16
C SER A 480 21.93 -24.26 6.91
N GLY A 481 21.09 -24.98 7.64
CA GLY A 481 21.47 -26.14 8.44
C GLY A 481 21.87 -25.85 9.90
N ASP A 482 21.69 -24.64 10.43
CA ASP A 482 21.88 -24.37 11.86
C ASP A 482 20.79 -25.01 12.74
N THR A 483 21.13 -25.27 14.01
CA THR A 483 20.23 -25.78 15.06
C THR A 483 20.61 -25.14 16.39
N CYS A 484 19.71 -25.13 17.38
CA CYS A 484 20.07 -24.55 18.70
C CYS A 484 21.32 -25.22 19.31
N THR A 485 21.56 -26.50 19.04
CA THR A 485 22.76 -27.22 19.51
C THR A 485 24.04 -26.70 18.86
N LYS A 486 24.01 -26.40 17.55
CA LYS A 486 25.15 -25.79 16.83
C LYS A 486 25.39 -24.35 17.31
N ILE A 487 24.33 -23.56 17.46
CA ILE A 487 24.42 -22.17 17.92
C ILE A 487 24.90 -22.13 19.39
N ALA A 488 24.39 -23.01 20.25
CA ALA A 488 24.85 -23.13 21.64
C ALA A 488 26.35 -23.43 21.72
N ALA A 489 26.83 -24.40 20.94
CA ALA A 489 28.25 -24.74 20.86
C ALA A 489 29.12 -23.59 20.33
N ASN A 490 28.69 -22.92 19.25
CA ASN A 490 29.42 -21.79 18.65
C ASN A 490 29.61 -20.59 19.60
N TYR A 491 28.69 -20.38 20.53
CA TYR A 491 28.71 -19.24 21.46
C TYR A 491 29.04 -19.61 22.92
N GLY A 492 29.34 -20.89 23.19
CA GLY A 492 29.70 -21.36 24.54
C GLY A 492 28.55 -21.32 25.56
N VAL A 493 27.29 -21.35 25.10
CA VAL A 493 26.09 -21.32 25.94
C VAL A 493 25.38 -22.67 25.96
N THR A 494 24.30 -22.80 26.73
CA THR A 494 23.43 -24.01 26.69
C THR A 494 22.26 -23.83 25.72
N VAL A 495 21.74 -24.93 25.17
CA VAL A 495 20.48 -24.93 24.41
C VAL A 495 19.33 -24.37 25.25
N ALA A 496 19.28 -24.72 26.55
CA ALA A 496 18.28 -24.18 27.47
C ALA A 496 18.36 -22.66 27.61
N SER A 497 19.56 -22.06 27.66
CA SER A 497 19.70 -20.59 27.66
C SER A 497 19.31 -19.94 26.33
N ILE A 498 19.47 -20.62 25.19
CA ILE A 498 18.94 -20.12 23.90
C ILE A 498 17.40 -20.17 23.89
N VAL A 499 16.78 -21.27 24.35
CA VAL A 499 15.31 -21.42 24.47
C VAL A 499 14.71 -20.53 25.56
N ALA A 500 15.50 -20.09 26.55
CA ALA A 500 15.07 -19.09 27.53
C ALA A 500 15.23 -17.64 27.03
N SER A 501 16.25 -17.37 26.19
CA SER A 501 16.52 -16.03 25.64
C SER A 501 15.68 -15.72 24.40
N ASN A 502 15.18 -16.75 23.71
CA ASN A 502 14.21 -16.64 22.64
C ASN A 502 12.90 -17.26 23.14
N PRO A 503 11.83 -16.48 23.39
CA PRO A 503 10.55 -17.05 23.81
C PRO A 503 10.01 -18.06 22.78
N SER A 504 8.92 -18.76 23.12
CA SER A 504 8.51 -20.06 22.56
C SER A 504 8.07 -20.12 21.08
N TRP A 505 8.58 -19.23 20.22
CA TRP A 505 8.55 -19.30 18.77
C TRP A 505 9.73 -20.09 18.16
N LEU A 506 10.86 -20.21 18.86
CA LEU A 506 12.08 -20.81 18.30
C LEU A 506 12.02 -22.35 18.30
N ASN A 507 11.81 -22.95 17.13
CA ASN A 507 11.95 -24.40 16.94
C ASN A 507 13.42 -24.79 16.78
N CYS A 508 14.00 -25.38 17.83
CA CYS A 508 15.42 -25.74 17.82
C CYS A 508 15.85 -26.82 16.80
N ASN A 509 14.90 -27.51 16.17
CA ASN A 509 15.13 -28.54 15.16
C ASN A 509 14.84 -28.07 13.72
N ASP A 510 14.26 -26.88 13.54
CA ASP A 510 13.97 -26.26 12.25
C ASP A 510 14.17 -24.74 12.37
N ILE A 511 15.41 -24.30 12.13
CA ILE A 511 15.80 -22.88 12.15
C ILE A 511 16.08 -22.47 10.71
N TRP A 512 15.22 -21.63 10.14
CA TRP A 512 15.35 -21.19 8.76
C TRP A 512 16.53 -20.22 8.60
N GLU A 513 17.14 -20.20 7.42
CA GLU A 513 18.21 -19.25 7.11
C GLU A 513 17.72 -17.79 7.24
N TRP A 514 18.60 -16.92 7.73
CA TRP A 514 18.33 -15.54 8.17
C TRP A 514 17.50 -15.38 9.45
N THR A 515 17.07 -16.45 10.13
CA THR A 515 16.37 -16.35 11.43
C THR A 515 17.26 -15.68 12.49
N PRO A 516 16.81 -14.59 13.16
CA PRO A 516 17.57 -13.92 14.20
C PRO A 516 17.43 -14.63 15.56
N VAL A 517 18.40 -15.47 15.92
CA VAL A 517 18.45 -16.17 17.21
C VAL A 517 19.21 -15.32 18.24
N THR A 518 18.54 -14.92 19.31
CA THR A 518 19.14 -14.17 20.43
C THR A 518 20.03 -15.10 21.26
N VAL A 519 21.30 -14.75 21.45
CA VAL A 519 22.26 -15.51 22.23
C VAL A 519 22.86 -14.63 23.32
N CYS A 520 22.66 -15.05 24.57
CA CYS A 520 23.01 -14.29 25.77
C CYS A 520 24.13 -14.98 26.56
N VAL A 521 25.29 -14.32 26.66
CA VAL A 521 26.50 -14.85 27.33
C VAL A 521 26.75 -14.15 28.68
N PRO A 522 26.97 -14.90 29.78
CA PRO A 522 27.48 -14.32 31.03
C PRO A 522 28.94 -13.87 30.85
N SER A 523 29.27 -12.65 31.30
CA SER A 523 30.65 -12.15 31.20
C SER A 523 31.54 -12.71 32.30
N GLY A 524 32.34 -13.75 32.00
CA GLY A 524 33.26 -14.37 32.97
C GLY A 524 34.37 -15.22 32.37
N THR A 525 35.59 -14.69 32.35
CA THR A 525 36.87 -15.32 31.95
C THR A 525 37.10 -15.53 30.45
N THR A 526 38.26 -15.09 29.97
CA THR A 526 38.73 -15.18 28.59
C THR A 526 39.53 -16.46 28.31
N THR A 527 39.59 -16.88 27.05
CA THR A 527 40.80 -17.51 26.48
C THR A 527 40.98 -17.00 25.06
N SER A 528 42.07 -16.28 24.83
CA SER A 528 42.45 -15.77 23.50
C SER A 528 43.50 -16.67 22.89
N THR A 529 43.35 -17.01 21.61
CA THR A 529 44.44 -17.54 20.78
C THR A 529 44.55 -16.68 19.54
N SER A 530 45.47 -15.72 19.57
CA SER A 530 45.80 -14.87 18.42
C SER A 530 46.96 -15.48 17.64
N THR A 531 46.78 -15.67 16.33
CA THR A 531 47.89 -15.85 15.39
C THR A 531 47.66 -14.92 14.19
N SER A 532 48.53 -13.93 14.04
CA SER A 532 48.63 -13.10 12.84
C SER A 532 49.73 -13.65 11.92
N VAL A 533 49.67 -13.34 10.62
CA VAL A 533 50.78 -12.77 9.81
C VAL A 533 50.41 -12.65 8.32
N GLN A 534 50.52 -11.41 7.82
CA GLN A 534 50.89 -10.93 6.47
C GLN A 534 50.51 -11.69 5.18
N THR A 535 49.65 -11.03 4.38
CA THR A 535 50.05 -10.26 3.18
C THR A 535 51.34 -10.65 2.40
N SER A 536 51.21 -11.01 1.12
CA SER A 536 51.91 -10.28 0.02
C SER A 536 51.46 -10.65 -1.42
N THR A 537 50.71 -9.72 -2.01
CA THR A 537 50.82 -9.15 -3.37
C THR A 537 51.64 -9.84 -4.46
N SER A 538 51.06 -10.00 -5.66
CA SER A 538 51.62 -9.43 -6.91
C SER A 538 50.58 -9.41 -8.05
N THR A 539 50.81 -8.56 -9.06
CA THR A 539 49.88 -8.16 -10.13
C THR A 539 50.39 -8.55 -11.52
N THR A 540 49.52 -8.59 -12.55
CA THR A 540 49.72 -7.86 -13.82
C THR A 540 48.52 -7.96 -14.77
N THR A 541 48.48 -7.07 -15.77
CA THR A 541 47.44 -6.89 -16.80
C THR A 541 48.03 -7.15 -18.19
N SER A 542 47.28 -7.77 -19.13
CA SER A 542 47.26 -7.44 -20.59
C SER A 542 46.45 -8.43 -21.45
N THR A 543 45.90 -7.91 -22.56
CA THR A 543 45.34 -8.60 -23.76
C THR A 543 46.35 -8.52 -24.94
N PRO A 544 46.09 -9.06 -26.17
CA PRO A 544 45.26 -10.21 -26.61
C PRO A 544 45.98 -11.16 -27.64
N THR A 545 45.25 -12.17 -28.17
CA THR A 545 45.37 -12.77 -29.55
C THR A 545 46.05 -14.15 -29.76
N SER A 546 45.42 -14.96 -30.63
CA SER A 546 45.88 -16.11 -31.47
C SER A 546 46.59 -17.35 -30.90
N VAL A 547 45.81 -18.44 -30.80
CA VAL A 547 46.02 -19.79 -31.41
C VAL A 547 47.43 -20.24 -31.83
N GLN A 548 47.92 -21.33 -31.22
CA GLN A 548 48.45 -22.49 -31.97
C GLN A 548 48.32 -23.80 -31.17
N THR A 549 48.51 -24.96 -31.82
CA THR A 549 48.02 -26.27 -31.37
C THR A 549 49.14 -27.29 -31.09
N SER A 550 49.05 -28.02 -29.97
CA SER A 550 49.76 -29.30 -29.76
C SER A 550 49.01 -30.18 -28.75
N THR A 551 49.26 -31.50 -28.79
CA THR A 551 48.32 -32.53 -28.26
C THR A 551 48.88 -33.40 -27.13
N SER A 552 48.16 -33.52 -26.01
CA SER A 552 48.28 -34.67 -25.08
C SER A 552 47.09 -34.84 -24.12
N THR A 553 46.24 -35.84 -24.42
CA THR A 553 45.60 -36.79 -23.49
C THR A 553 44.94 -36.31 -22.18
N SER A 554 43.64 -35.99 -22.28
CA SER A 554 42.56 -36.25 -21.29
C SER A 554 42.69 -35.86 -19.80
N THR A 555 42.06 -34.74 -19.45
CA THR A 555 40.86 -34.75 -18.59
C THR A 555 39.88 -33.68 -19.10
N GLY A 556 38.61 -34.03 -19.35
CA GLY A 556 37.67 -33.14 -20.05
C GLY A 556 37.03 -32.09 -19.13
N GLY A 557 37.39 -30.81 -19.30
CA GLY A 557 36.73 -29.68 -18.64
C GLY A 557 35.80 -28.91 -19.58
N THR A 558 34.58 -28.62 -19.12
CA THR A 558 33.63 -27.72 -19.81
C THR A 558 33.96 -26.27 -19.44
N SER A 559 34.03 -25.37 -20.43
CA SER A 559 34.22 -23.93 -20.19
C SER A 559 32.90 -23.17 -20.40
N CYS A 560 32.50 -22.38 -19.40
CA CYS A 560 31.26 -21.61 -19.42
C CYS A 560 31.55 -20.10 -19.41
N SER A 561 30.79 -19.34 -20.18
CA SER A 561 30.82 -17.87 -20.19
C SER A 561 29.42 -17.28 -20.37
N THR A 562 29.19 -16.08 -19.84
CA THR A 562 27.90 -15.39 -19.99
C THR A 562 27.88 -14.56 -21.27
N TYR A 563 26.90 -14.83 -22.14
CA TYR A 563 26.59 -14.05 -23.33
C TYR A 563 25.37 -13.16 -23.07
N THR A 564 25.47 -11.88 -23.41
CA THR A 564 24.35 -10.93 -23.34
C THR A 564 23.53 -11.00 -24.63
N ALA A 565 22.28 -11.43 -24.54
CA ALA A 565 21.39 -11.62 -25.67
C ALA A 565 21.04 -10.31 -26.40
N LYS A 566 20.82 -10.43 -27.71
CA LYS A 566 20.49 -9.33 -28.62
C LYS A 566 19.09 -9.51 -29.20
N THR A 567 18.54 -8.43 -29.78
CA THR A 567 17.21 -8.41 -30.38
C THR A 567 17.01 -9.59 -31.36
N GLY A 568 16.11 -10.51 -31.02
CA GLY A 568 15.80 -11.68 -31.85
C GLY A 568 16.79 -12.84 -31.74
N ASP A 569 17.66 -12.92 -30.73
CA ASP A 569 18.35 -14.17 -30.39
C ASP A 569 17.36 -15.25 -29.94
N THR A 570 17.70 -16.52 -30.19
CA THR A 570 16.95 -17.70 -29.72
C THR A 570 17.94 -18.80 -29.36
N CYS A 571 17.59 -19.77 -28.52
CA CYS A 571 18.50 -20.87 -28.18
C CYS A 571 18.94 -21.65 -29.43
N ALA A 572 18.09 -21.77 -30.46
CA ALA A 572 18.47 -22.41 -31.72
C ALA A 572 19.56 -21.63 -32.47
N LYS A 573 19.48 -20.29 -32.49
CA LYS A 573 20.54 -19.42 -33.02
C LYS A 573 21.82 -19.53 -32.19
N LEU A 574 21.71 -19.40 -30.87
CA LEU A 574 22.87 -19.45 -29.97
C LEU A 574 23.55 -20.83 -29.97
N ALA A 575 22.79 -21.92 -30.00
CA ALA A 575 23.30 -23.28 -30.16
C ALA A 575 24.13 -23.42 -31.45
N THR A 576 23.61 -22.89 -32.56
CA THR A 576 24.32 -22.87 -33.85
C THR A 576 25.58 -22.00 -33.80
N THR A 577 25.50 -20.80 -33.21
CA THR A 577 26.62 -19.84 -33.09
C THR A 577 27.76 -20.36 -32.22
N TYR A 578 27.45 -21.09 -31.14
CA TYR A 578 28.42 -21.58 -30.17
C TYR A 578 28.78 -23.08 -30.32
N GLY A 579 28.21 -23.77 -31.32
CA GLY A 579 28.55 -25.16 -31.63
C GLY A 579 28.05 -26.20 -30.61
N ILE A 580 26.96 -25.89 -29.90
CA ILE A 580 26.37 -26.72 -28.84
C ILE A 580 24.91 -27.05 -29.12
N THR A 581 24.24 -27.83 -28.26
CA THR A 581 22.81 -28.13 -28.40
C THR A 581 21.94 -27.11 -27.66
N VAL A 582 20.68 -26.96 -28.11
CA VAL A 582 19.65 -26.18 -27.39
C VAL A 582 19.48 -26.70 -25.95
N ASP A 583 19.53 -28.03 -25.76
CA ASP A 583 19.38 -28.64 -24.44
C ASP A 583 20.61 -28.43 -23.55
N SER A 584 21.80 -28.27 -24.11
CA SER A 584 22.99 -27.83 -23.36
C SER A 584 22.82 -26.39 -22.85
N ILE A 585 22.20 -25.50 -23.63
CA ILE A 585 21.84 -24.15 -23.18
C ILE A 585 20.77 -24.21 -22.08
N LYS A 586 19.71 -25.02 -22.25
CA LYS A 586 18.66 -25.26 -21.22
C LYS A 586 19.12 -26.01 -19.96
N ALA A 587 20.27 -26.68 -20.01
CA ALA A 587 20.88 -27.32 -18.84
C ALA A 587 21.84 -26.36 -18.12
N SER A 588 22.52 -25.49 -18.87
CA SER A 588 23.45 -24.47 -18.33
C SER A 588 22.72 -23.26 -17.75
N ASN A 589 21.53 -22.96 -18.27
CA ASN A 589 20.58 -21.99 -17.74
C ASN A 589 19.41 -22.78 -17.16
N PRO A 590 19.22 -22.85 -15.83
CA PRO A 590 18.04 -23.50 -15.25
C PRO A 590 16.74 -22.84 -15.76
N SER A 591 15.59 -23.45 -15.46
CA SER A 591 14.31 -23.37 -16.19
C SER A 591 13.64 -22.00 -16.46
N TRP A 592 14.31 -20.87 -16.19
CA TRP A 592 13.86 -19.51 -16.49
C TRP A 592 14.07 -19.09 -17.95
N LEU A 593 14.96 -19.74 -18.71
CA LEU A 593 15.28 -19.32 -20.08
C LEU A 593 14.24 -19.82 -21.09
N ASN A 594 13.36 -18.93 -21.53
CA ASN A 594 12.56 -19.15 -22.74
C ASN A 594 13.51 -19.22 -23.95
N CYS A 595 13.43 -20.30 -24.72
CA CYS A 595 14.38 -20.55 -25.81
C CYS A 595 13.94 -20.06 -27.18
N ASP A 596 12.67 -19.72 -27.36
CA ASP A 596 12.10 -19.28 -28.64
C ASP A 596 11.80 -17.77 -28.66
N ASP A 597 11.84 -17.10 -27.49
CA ASP A 597 11.88 -15.65 -27.30
C ASP A 597 12.87 -15.33 -26.17
N ILE A 598 14.10 -14.93 -26.54
CA ILE A 598 15.12 -14.44 -25.59
C ILE A 598 15.15 -12.90 -25.71
N TRP A 599 14.86 -12.22 -24.61
CA TRP A 599 14.83 -10.76 -24.58
C TRP A 599 16.23 -10.16 -24.70
N GLU A 600 16.30 -8.94 -25.25
CA GLU A 600 17.55 -8.19 -25.32
C GLU A 600 18.09 -7.94 -23.89
N TRP A 601 19.41 -7.97 -23.74
CA TRP A 601 20.14 -7.84 -22.47
C TRP A 601 20.01 -9.04 -21.49
N THR A 602 19.24 -10.09 -21.82
CA THR A 602 19.21 -11.32 -21.00
C THR A 602 20.60 -11.98 -20.93
N PRO A 603 21.14 -12.27 -19.72
CA PRO A 603 22.45 -12.91 -19.56
C PRO A 603 22.35 -14.45 -19.65
N VAL A 604 22.67 -15.01 -20.82
CA VAL A 604 22.63 -16.45 -21.11
C VAL A 604 23.99 -17.09 -20.83
N ILE A 605 24.02 -18.10 -19.95
CA ILE A 605 25.20 -18.93 -19.69
C ILE A 605 25.40 -19.91 -20.86
N ILE A 606 26.52 -19.77 -21.56
CA ILE A 606 26.93 -20.64 -22.67
C ILE A 606 28.10 -21.51 -22.20
N CYS A 607 27.85 -22.80 -22.03
CA CYS A 607 28.87 -23.79 -21.71
C CYS A 607 29.26 -24.58 -22.96
N VAL A 608 30.53 -24.51 -23.37
CA VAL A 608 31.07 -25.25 -24.51
C VAL A 608 31.98 -26.39 -24.02
N SER A 609 31.84 -27.55 -24.65
CA SER A 609 32.63 -28.75 -24.38
C SER A 609 33.21 -29.30 -25.69
N SER A 610 34.48 -29.70 -25.68
CA SER A 610 35.19 -30.10 -26.89
C SER A 610 34.95 -31.57 -27.27
N GLY A 611 33.81 -31.89 -27.89
CA GLY A 611 33.63 -33.22 -28.49
C GLY A 611 32.25 -33.65 -29.01
N THR A 612 32.03 -33.50 -30.32
CA THR A 612 31.27 -34.42 -31.21
C THR A 612 29.73 -34.47 -31.12
N THR A 613 29.08 -34.64 -32.29
CA THR A 613 27.65 -34.42 -32.57
C THR A 613 26.89 -35.70 -32.96
N SER A 614 25.60 -35.84 -32.60
CA SER A 614 24.51 -36.56 -33.34
C SER A 614 23.24 -36.72 -32.48
N THR A 615 22.01 -36.95 -32.95
CA THR A 615 21.25 -36.62 -34.20
C THR A 615 19.74 -36.84 -33.86
N SER A 616 18.81 -36.15 -34.55
CA SER A 616 17.36 -36.12 -34.25
C SER A 616 16.51 -37.16 -35.00
N THR A 617 15.27 -37.38 -34.52
CA THR A 617 14.16 -37.97 -35.31
C THR A 617 12.82 -37.31 -34.94
N SER A 618 11.84 -37.33 -35.84
CA SER A 618 10.52 -36.66 -35.73
C SER A 618 9.38 -37.52 -36.32
N ALA A 619 8.13 -37.27 -35.95
CA ALA A 619 6.94 -37.86 -36.58
C ALA A 619 5.68 -36.98 -36.49
N GLN A 620 4.94 -36.89 -37.61
CA GLN A 620 3.53 -36.47 -37.69
C GLN A 620 2.62 -37.72 -37.48
N THR A 621 1.28 -37.76 -37.54
CA THR A 621 0.20 -36.89 -38.07
C THR A 621 -1.08 -37.23 -37.23
N SER A 622 -2.36 -36.93 -37.49
CA SER A 622 -3.15 -36.39 -38.61
C SER A 622 -4.53 -35.90 -38.12
N THR A 623 -5.28 -35.15 -38.94
CA THR A 623 -6.62 -34.63 -38.64
C THR A 623 -7.76 -35.50 -39.20
N THR A 624 -8.93 -35.46 -38.55
CA THR A 624 -10.24 -35.78 -39.15
C THR A 624 -11.33 -34.87 -38.57
N THR A 625 -12.33 -34.55 -39.39
CA THR A 625 -13.36 -33.53 -39.10
C THR A 625 -14.68 -34.17 -38.64
N GLY A 626 -15.36 -33.54 -37.68
CA GLY A 626 -16.75 -33.84 -37.31
C GLY A 626 -17.39 -32.63 -36.65
N SER A 627 -18.58 -32.23 -37.09
CA SER A 627 -19.27 -31.03 -36.60
C SER A 627 -20.69 -31.36 -36.14
N SER A 628 -21.03 -30.95 -34.92
CA SER A 628 -22.38 -30.98 -34.37
C SER A 628 -22.51 -29.94 -33.25
N ASN A 629 -23.28 -28.88 -33.48
CA ASN A 629 -23.57 -27.86 -32.46
C ASN A 629 -24.68 -28.34 -31.51
N ALA A 630 -24.44 -28.28 -30.20
CA ALA A 630 -25.48 -28.27 -29.18
C ALA A 630 -24.99 -27.58 -27.89
N ALA A 631 -25.95 -27.10 -27.11
CA ALA A 631 -25.89 -26.30 -25.87
C ALA A 631 -24.72 -26.55 -24.88
N GLY A 632 -24.45 -25.53 -24.04
CA GLY A 632 -23.42 -25.57 -23.01
C GLY A 632 -23.63 -26.67 -21.96
N GLY A 633 -22.53 -27.28 -21.52
CA GLY A 633 -22.51 -28.27 -20.44
C GLY A 633 -22.27 -27.65 -19.07
N ASP A 634 -22.89 -28.21 -18.04
CA ASP A 634 -22.86 -27.68 -16.67
C ASP A 634 -21.44 -27.65 -16.06
N CYS A 635 -21.20 -26.63 -15.23
CA CYS A 635 -19.91 -26.41 -14.60
C CYS A 635 -19.71 -27.32 -13.38
N VAL A 636 -18.84 -28.32 -13.47
CA VAL A 636 -18.66 -29.33 -12.40
C VAL A 636 -17.77 -28.81 -11.26
N THR A 637 -16.75 -28.03 -11.59
CA THR A 637 -15.96 -27.28 -10.59
C THR A 637 -15.36 -26.02 -11.20
N LYS A 638 -14.97 -25.07 -10.35
CA LYS A 638 -14.25 -23.85 -10.75
C LYS A 638 -12.82 -23.93 -10.24
N TYR A 639 -11.86 -23.85 -11.16
CA TYR A 639 -10.44 -23.92 -10.89
C TYR A 639 -9.81 -22.53 -11.07
N PRO A 640 -9.16 -21.94 -10.05
CA PRO A 640 -8.37 -20.73 -10.23
C PRO A 640 -7.10 -21.06 -11.01
N ALA A 641 -6.88 -20.41 -12.16
CA ALA A 641 -5.66 -20.60 -12.94
C ALA A 641 -4.40 -20.16 -12.18
N GLU A 642 -3.28 -20.84 -12.41
CA GLU A 642 -1.96 -20.48 -11.91
C GLU A 642 -1.14 -19.70 -12.95
N ASP A 643 0.07 -19.25 -12.58
CA ASP A 643 0.95 -18.52 -13.47
C ASP A 643 1.34 -19.34 -14.72
N ASN A 644 1.34 -18.67 -15.89
CA ASN A 644 1.69 -19.22 -17.20
C ASN A 644 0.77 -20.36 -17.69
N GLU A 645 -0.46 -20.46 -17.21
CA GLU A 645 -1.39 -21.49 -17.68
C GLU A 645 -2.11 -21.16 -19.00
N THR A 646 -2.55 -22.22 -19.65
CA THR A 646 -3.17 -22.25 -20.99
C THR A 646 -4.33 -23.25 -20.99
N CYS A 647 -5.21 -23.21 -21.99
CA CYS A 647 -6.23 -24.26 -22.13
C CYS A 647 -5.61 -25.65 -22.32
N ILE A 648 -4.37 -25.74 -22.82
CA ILE A 648 -3.62 -27.00 -22.97
C ILE A 648 -3.14 -27.51 -21.60
N THR A 649 -2.48 -26.68 -20.78
CA THR A 649 -1.98 -27.11 -19.46
C THR A 649 -3.12 -27.41 -18.50
N ILE A 650 -4.18 -26.59 -18.50
CA ILE A 650 -5.38 -26.82 -17.68
C ILE A 650 -6.15 -28.04 -18.19
N GLY A 651 -6.31 -28.19 -19.51
CA GLY A 651 -6.89 -29.39 -20.10
C GLY A 651 -6.16 -30.66 -19.66
N THR A 652 -4.83 -30.67 -19.80
CA THR A 652 -3.98 -31.79 -19.37
C THR A 652 -4.09 -32.06 -17.87
N LYS A 653 -4.07 -31.01 -17.03
CA LYS A 653 -4.23 -31.08 -15.56
C LYS A 653 -5.55 -31.76 -15.16
N PHE A 654 -6.64 -31.50 -15.89
CA PHE A 654 -7.96 -32.09 -15.62
C PHE A 654 -8.31 -33.29 -16.51
N GLY A 655 -7.43 -33.77 -17.38
CA GLY A 655 -7.70 -34.90 -18.30
C GLY A 655 -8.70 -34.57 -19.43
N LEU A 656 -8.84 -33.30 -19.78
CA LEU A 656 -9.72 -32.74 -20.81
C LEU A 656 -8.92 -32.22 -22.01
N SER A 657 -9.57 -32.05 -23.17
CA SER A 657 -8.96 -31.35 -24.30
C SER A 657 -8.95 -29.83 -24.08
N ALA A 658 -7.98 -29.13 -24.68
CA ALA A 658 -7.95 -27.66 -24.66
C ALA A 658 -9.23 -27.05 -25.26
N THR A 659 -9.82 -27.70 -26.27
CA THR A 659 -11.10 -27.33 -26.86
C THR A 659 -12.27 -27.50 -25.88
N ALA A 660 -12.25 -28.51 -25.00
CA ALA A 660 -13.28 -28.66 -23.96
C ALA A 660 -13.17 -27.53 -22.91
N ILE A 661 -11.95 -27.18 -22.49
CA ILE A 661 -11.72 -26.02 -21.61
C ILE A 661 -12.20 -24.72 -22.28
N PHE A 662 -11.86 -24.50 -23.56
CA PHE A 662 -12.32 -23.33 -24.31
C PHE A 662 -13.85 -23.27 -24.47
N ASN A 663 -14.49 -24.38 -24.84
CA ASN A 663 -15.93 -24.42 -25.07
C ASN A 663 -16.74 -24.19 -23.78
N ALA A 664 -16.19 -24.55 -22.61
CA ALA A 664 -16.75 -24.23 -21.30
C ALA A 664 -16.41 -22.80 -20.82
N ASN A 665 -15.47 -22.12 -21.46
CA ASN A 665 -14.93 -20.81 -21.06
C ASN A 665 -14.59 -19.96 -22.31
N THR A 666 -15.59 -19.66 -23.13
CA THR A 666 -15.41 -18.99 -24.43
C THR A 666 -14.87 -17.56 -24.36
N PHE A 667 -14.67 -17.04 -23.15
CA PHE A 667 -14.04 -15.75 -22.84
C PHE A 667 -12.50 -15.81 -22.75
N LEU A 668 -11.88 -17.01 -22.77
CA LEU A 668 -10.43 -17.17 -22.58
C LEU A 668 -9.62 -16.93 -23.86
N ASN A 669 -8.49 -16.24 -23.71
CA ASN A 669 -7.36 -16.46 -24.62
C ASN A 669 -6.64 -17.74 -24.20
N CYS A 670 -6.82 -18.83 -24.95
CA CYS A 670 -6.29 -20.13 -24.58
C CYS A 670 -4.75 -20.25 -24.53
N ASN A 671 -4.01 -19.28 -25.06
CA ASN A 671 -2.55 -19.28 -25.06
C ASN A 671 -1.95 -18.51 -23.86
N THR A 672 -2.75 -17.71 -23.15
CA THR A 672 -2.34 -16.91 -22.00
C THR A 672 -3.52 -16.71 -21.05
N ILE A 673 -3.60 -17.51 -19.99
CA ILE A 673 -4.62 -17.37 -18.94
C ILE A 673 -3.97 -16.67 -17.74
N TRP A 674 -4.59 -15.61 -17.23
CA TRP A 674 -4.07 -14.87 -16.08
C TRP A 674 -4.26 -15.64 -14.77
N LYS A 675 -3.34 -15.46 -13.82
CA LYS A 675 -3.45 -16.03 -12.48
C LYS A 675 -4.78 -15.66 -11.82
N TYR A 676 -5.37 -16.61 -11.10
CA TYR A 676 -6.68 -16.55 -10.45
C TYR A 676 -7.89 -16.34 -11.37
N THR A 677 -7.73 -16.44 -12.70
CA THR A 677 -8.89 -16.53 -13.60
C THR A 677 -9.73 -17.76 -13.23
N PRO A 678 -11.04 -17.63 -12.95
CA PRO A 678 -11.87 -18.75 -12.51
C PRO A 678 -12.32 -19.59 -13.73
N ILE A 679 -11.62 -20.69 -13.99
CA ILE A 679 -11.86 -21.58 -15.12
C ILE A 679 -12.92 -22.62 -14.74
N CYS A 680 -14.01 -22.65 -15.49
CA CYS A 680 -14.99 -23.71 -15.43
C CYS A 680 -14.42 -25.03 -15.97
N ILE A 681 -14.49 -26.09 -15.18
CA ILE A 681 -14.12 -27.45 -15.59
C ILE A 681 -15.41 -28.22 -15.96
N PRO A 682 -15.62 -28.56 -17.24
CA PRO A 682 -16.82 -29.28 -17.70
C PRO A 682 -16.80 -30.77 -17.34
N PRO A 683 -17.92 -31.49 -17.53
CA PRO A 683 -18.03 -32.92 -17.21
C PRO A 683 -17.07 -33.77 -18.04
N GLY A 684 -16.52 -34.82 -17.42
CA GLY A 684 -15.58 -35.76 -18.05
C GLY A 684 -14.10 -35.57 -17.66
N GLY A 685 -13.76 -34.51 -16.92
CA GLY A 685 -12.42 -34.37 -16.34
C GLY A 685 -12.19 -35.32 -15.15
N LYS A 686 -10.91 -35.59 -14.82
CA LYS A 686 -10.48 -36.27 -13.59
C LYS A 686 -10.60 -35.35 -12.37
N GLY A 687 -11.83 -34.89 -12.12
CA GLY A 687 -12.18 -34.10 -10.95
C GLY A 687 -12.18 -34.92 -9.65
N CYS A 688 -12.47 -34.23 -8.56
CA CYS A 688 -12.75 -34.84 -7.27
C CYS A 688 -14.05 -35.65 -7.33
N SER A 689 -14.09 -36.88 -6.81
CA SER A 689 -15.29 -37.73 -6.79
C SER A 689 -16.21 -37.43 -5.59
N ASN A 690 -15.69 -36.76 -4.55
CA ASN A 690 -16.49 -36.30 -3.41
C ASN A 690 -15.91 -35.01 -2.81
N THR A 691 -16.70 -33.93 -2.81
CA THR A 691 -16.33 -32.60 -2.27
C THR A 691 -17.23 -32.24 -1.10
N ILE A 692 -16.66 -31.74 -0.01
CA ILE A 692 -17.37 -31.38 1.22
C ILE A 692 -17.01 -29.97 1.68
N ASN A 693 -17.88 -29.34 2.46
CA ASN A 693 -17.59 -28.06 3.12
C ASN A 693 -17.01 -28.32 4.51
N SER A 694 -15.88 -27.69 4.83
CA SER A 694 -15.23 -27.79 6.15
C SER A 694 -16.06 -27.19 7.28
N TRP A 695 -15.98 -27.80 8.45
CA TRP A 695 -16.63 -27.37 9.70
C TRP A 695 -15.67 -26.57 10.61
N PRO A 696 -16.16 -25.93 11.68
CA PRO A 696 -15.30 -25.23 12.65
C PRO A 696 -14.20 -26.13 13.22
N GLY A 697 -12.95 -25.68 13.16
CA GLY A 697 -11.80 -26.43 13.66
C GLY A 697 -11.31 -27.57 12.75
N ALA A 698 -11.74 -27.61 11.48
CA ALA A 698 -11.24 -28.58 10.52
C ALA A 698 -9.74 -28.42 10.22
N THR A 699 -9.05 -29.56 10.12
CA THR A 699 -7.66 -29.71 9.72
C THR A 699 -7.58 -30.80 8.64
N CYS A 700 -6.50 -30.87 7.86
CA CYS A 700 -6.34 -31.97 6.89
C CYS A 700 -6.36 -33.35 7.58
N ALA A 701 -5.87 -33.45 8.83
CA ALA A 701 -5.89 -34.68 9.61
C ALA A 701 -7.33 -35.07 10.05
N SER A 702 -8.12 -34.12 10.54
CA SER A 702 -9.52 -34.39 10.94
C SER A 702 -10.40 -34.72 9.74
N VAL A 703 -10.17 -34.04 8.60
CA VAL A 703 -10.89 -34.31 7.34
C VAL A 703 -10.48 -35.67 6.78
N ALA A 704 -9.19 -36.01 6.75
CA ALA A 704 -8.72 -37.32 6.33
C ALA A 704 -9.35 -38.45 7.16
N THR A 705 -9.40 -38.27 8.48
CA THR A 705 -10.02 -39.22 9.41
C THR A 705 -11.53 -39.36 9.15
N ALA A 706 -12.24 -38.25 8.94
CA ALA A 706 -13.69 -38.25 8.73
C ALA A 706 -14.13 -38.94 7.42
N TYR A 707 -13.28 -38.96 6.39
CA TYR A 707 -13.58 -39.52 5.06
C TYR A 707 -12.71 -40.72 4.67
N GLY A 708 -12.02 -41.36 5.63
CA GLY A 708 -11.34 -42.64 5.41
C GLY A 708 -10.12 -42.57 4.48
N THR A 709 -9.42 -41.44 4.44
CA THR A 709 -8.25 -41.19 3.59
C THR A 709 -7.05 -40.71 4.43
N THR A 710 -5.95 -40.26 3.81
CA THR A 710 -4.74 -39.80 4.51
C THR A 710 -4.63 -38.28 4.53
N GLU A 711 -3.92 -37.70 5.52
CA GLU A 711 -3.65 -36.26 5.52
C GLU A 711 -2.88 -35.84 4.25
N SER A 712 -1.91 -36.65 3.82
CA SER A 712 -1.16 -36.43 2.58
C SER A 712 -2.07 -36.34 1.36
N ASN A 713 -3.11 -37.18 1.28
CA ASN A 713 -4.11 -37.11 0.21
C ASN A 713 -4.91 -35.80 0.28
N ILE A 714 -5.46 -35.44 1.45
CA ILE A 714 -6.21 -34.18 1.61
C ILE A 714 -5.32 -32.97 1.28
N ARG A 715 -4.06 -32.97 1.71
CA ARG A 715 -3.07 -31.92 1.43
C ARG A 715 -2.68 -31.85 -0.06
N TYR A 716 -2.65 -32.99 -0.76
CA TYR A 716 -2.35 -33.06 -2.19
C TYR A 716 -3.54 -32.61 -3.05
N TRP A 717 -4.76 -33.05 -2.70
CA TRP A 717 -6.00 -32.66 -3.38
C TRP A 717 -6.45 -31.23 -3.07
N ASN A 718 -5.99 -30.65 -1.96
CA ASN A 718 -6.34 -29.30 -1.49
C ASN A 718 -5.08 -28.49 -1.14
N ASN A 719 -4.10 -28.44 -2.05
CA ASN A 719 -2.83 -27.73 -1.83
C ASN A 719 -2.99 -26.22 -1.54
N PHE A 720 -4.17 -25.65 -1.77
CA PHE A 720 -4.54 -24.27 -1.49
C PHE A 720 -4.97 -24.00 -0.02
N VAL A 721 -5.15 -25.02 0.83
CA VAL A 721 -5.58 -24.82 2.23
C VAL A 721 -4.43 -24.97 3.23
N ASN A 722 -4.44 -24.16 4.29
CA ASN A 722 -3.58 -24.39 5.44
C ASN A 722 -4.10 -25.61 6.22
N CYS A 723 -3.44 -26.76 6.07
CA CYS A 723 -3.84 -27.99 6.73
C CYS A 723 -3.92 -27.96 8.27
N ALA A 724 -3.26 -26.99 8.92
CA ALA A 724 -3.34 -26.80 10.37
C ALA A 724 -4.52 -25.94 10.83
N SER A 725 -5.18 -25.21 9.92
CA SER A 725 -6.36 -24.38 10.22
C SER A 725 -7.13 -24.09 8.92
N ILE A 726 -8.14 -24.92 8.63
CA ILE A 726 -9.01 -24.75 7.47
C ILE A 726 -10.21 -23.89 7.89
N TRP A 727 -10.48 -22.81 7.15
CA TRP A 727 -11.62 -21.93 7.42
C TRP A 727 -12.95 -22.67 7.25
N ILE A 728 -13.99 -22.29 7.99
CA ILE A 728 -15.34 -22.86 7.83
C ILE A 728 -15.88 -22.65 6.41
N ASN A 729 -16.62 -23.62 5.89
CA ASN A 729 -17.21 -23.63 4.54
C ASN A 729 -16.19 -23.51 3.40
N THR A 730 -14.93 -23.87 3.64
CA THR A 730 -13.96 -24.10 2.56
C THR A 730 -14.35 -25.40 1.84
N PRO A 731 -14.53 -25.39 0.50
CA PRO A 731 -14.76 -26.61 -0.25
C PRO A 731 -13.47 -27.44 -0.28
N LEU A 732 -13.55 -28.68 0.17
CA LEU A 732 -12.45 -29.64 0.23
C LEU A 732 -12.77 -30.88 -0.60
N CYS A 733 -11.84 -31.28 -1.45
CA CYS A 733 -11.83 -32.59 -2.05
C CYS A 733 -11.45 -33.68 -1.03
N VAL A 734 -12.25 -34.74 -0.93
CA VAL A 734 -12.03 -35.86 0.01
C VAL A 734 -12.01 -37.25 -0.63
N ALA A 735 -12.26 -37.36 -1.94
CA ALA A 735 -12.01 -38.57 -2.73
C ALA A 735 -11.81 -38.22 -4.23
N HIS A 736 -11.16 -39.10 -4.99
CA HIS A 736 -11.03 -39.03 -6.46
C HIS A 736 -11.62 -40.28 -7.13
#